data_AF-A0A2N2MMQ2-F1
#
_entry.id   AF-A0A2N2MMQ2-F1
#
_cell.length_a   1.000
_cell.length_b   1.000
_cell.length_c   1.000
_cell.angle_alpha   90.00
_cell.angle_beta   90.00
_cell.angle_gamma   90.00
#
_symmetry.space_group_name_H-M   'P 1'
#
loop_
_entity.id
_entity.type
_entity.pdbx_description
1 polymer ?
#
loop_
_entity_poly.entity_id
_entity_poly.type
_entity_poly.pdbx_seq_one_letter_code
_entity_poly.pdbx_strand_id
1 'polypeptide(L)'
;MAVERCPRAPAQSAPYRKERRMNPIRDHTRVFDDISQERLTRETHLLPGILDKIEKGSPSMKPATKLRFAALVLALLLLLSFFALPGAVNGLKKLLGYIPGVGPVDATSTLRVLAEPVTDTRDGFTLTVESALLDSSQTIIQYRIEGPFPVRGPDSPGSNLCKESPILRLADGTQLTYPAGEYGGNDREKEYKDTFRALPADQNQATLILPCVRDQFLAENPLNWEIPLRFAPAPSDMPVYPVLDLPTPTPPPAGEAGFENGFRLEMEQMAEIPDGYYLTGRLHWQADPSFYDVELGGLRVLDSAGQDVLILDMPYAVSEQQSIPFSLKIGPPANPGPVQVIVDYVVVRTPAEASLPLDFGENPQPGQTWEVNQDLTVREHTLRVLSAEYFQESPQAPIMLMLSLQAKPDVFSAMFADFGTETVGGGGGSPNTDGNVFRAAVIYEKFPTGKAHLSLTDLGIRRDGPWSVSWNPPTVDPNTPARQLASPITDTRDGFTITVKNVSLTAAGTTVTYLIEAPYPFDSRTGLVTDACFQTTTLRLADGSEKTTVLRGGFGDDDEMEYTENYPALSLSETPVSLVFSCITGTLVNQGPQDWEIPLANFVAAPPTPIPSPTPTLPPGKACVDQSAVESALNSSQESIPGGLGGKLAFWQGDGEPGEMTVSSLDGSERIVLGPGLFPSISPDGRTVVYRGSDNGLHIRDLASGADLVVPGTAAPKVYNNNPAWSPDGRLIVFSRFADDDSDIYLVNADGSDLRAIVTGPEQQSFLGWAPDSQSISYSTYEDETHRFFILSLQTGESREIETWPSKVGTLSISPDGKRLVYGTDQGMFITDTVDFAPRLLFDNLLQLGYPLVWSPDSQWLGLGYWGADGNGPVRLALLHPETCQLIILPESRGFLSSWVP
;
A
#
# COMPACT_ATOMS: atom_id res chain seq x y z
N MET A 1 47.96 53.78 -3.26
CA MET A 1 48.12 54.71 -4.40
C MET A 1 48.18 53.85 -5.67
N ALA A 2 47.08 53.79 -6.43
CA ALA A 2 46.88 54.51 -7.70
C ALA A 2 47.61 53.83 -8.90
N VAL A 3 46.91 53.11 -9.80
CA VAL A 3 46.38 53.56 -11.13
C VAL A 3 47.50 53.43 -12.22
N GLU A 4 47.42 52.78 -13.40
CA GLU A 4 46.35 52.47 -14.37
C GLU A 4 46.86 51.56 -15.56
N ARG A 5 45.91 51.01 -16.37
CA ARG A 5 45.92 50.68 -17.84
C ARG A 5 46.30 49.27 -18.41
N CYS A 6 45.25 48.46 -18.67
CA CYS A 6 44.64 48.01 -19.97
C CYS A 6 45.48 47.75 -21.28
N PRO A 7 44.92 47.08 -22.34
CA PRO A 7 44.14 45.82 -22.41
C PRO A 7 44.38 44.94 -23.69
N ARG A 8 43.78 43.73 -23.68
CA ARG A 8 43.14 42.88 -24.75
C ARG A 8 43.78 42.55 -26.13
N ALA A 9 43.47 41.30 -26.55
CA ALA A 9 43.82 40.52 -27.75
C ALA A 9 43.41 41.12 -29.13
N PRO A 10 43.77 40.44 -30.24
CA PRO A 10 42.73 39.70 -31.00
C PRO A 10 43.20 38.40 -31.70
N ALA A 11 42.25 37.78 -32.42
CA ALA A 11 42.17 36.41 -32.91
C ALA A 11 42.46 36.21 -34.43
N GLN A 12 42.40 34.93 -34.83
CA GLN A 12 42.02 34.34 -36.14
C GLN A 12 43.09 33.79 -37.14
N SER A 13 43.06 32.45 -37.24
CA SER A 13 43.01 31.53 -38.42
C SER A 13 44.07 31.53 -39.54
N ALA A 14 44.83 30.42 -39.59
CA ALA A 14 45.29 29.54 -40.72
C ALA A 14 45.92 30.16 -42.01
N PRO A 15 46.63 29.42 -42.92
CA PRO A 15 46.84 27.96 -43.05
C PRO A 15 48.27 27.50 -43.52
N TYR A 16 48.43 26.17 -43.66
CA TYR A 16 49.20 25.43 -44.71
C TYR A 16 50.74 25.21 -44.70
N ARG A 17 51.11 23.93 -44.48
CA ARG A 17 52.07 23.01 -45.18
C ARG A 17 53.62 23.15 -45.20
N LYS A 18 54.22 21.99 -44.80
CA LYS A 18 55.36 21.19 -45.33
C LYS A 18 56.76 21.84 -45.33
N GLU A 19 57.84 21.18 -44.83
CA GLU A 19 58.47 19.90 -45.25
C GLU A 19 59.34 19.29 -44.12
N ARG A 20 59.23 17.97 -43.82
CA ARG A 20 60.17 16.83 -44.10
C ARG A 20 61.56 16.93 -43.43
N ARG A 21 62.22 15.88 -42.91
CA ARG A 21 61.99 14.41 -42.78
C ARG A 21 63.13 13.79 -41.95
N MET A 22 62.81 12.73 -41.18
CA MET A 22 63.45 11.39 -41.08
C MET A 22 63.19 10.82 -39.66
N ASN A 23 62.76 9.58 -39.40
CA ASN A 23 62.32 8.41 -40.19
C ASN A 23 61.57 7.43 -39.23
N PRO A 24 60.85 6.38 -39.70
CA PRO A 24 59.61 5.88 -39.09
C PRO A 24 59.65 4.45 -38.51
N ILE A 25 58.66 4.12 -37.66
CA ILE A 25 58.10 2.77 -37.47
C ILE A 25 56.57 2.90 -37.56
N ARG A 26 55.92 2.05 -38.36
CA ARG A 26 54.52 2.14 -38.81
C ARG A 26 53.56 1.30 -37.94
N ASP A 27 52.46 1.97 -37.60
CA ASP A 27 51.09 1.54 -37.28
C ASP A 27 50.42 0.68 -38.36
N HIS A 28 49.44 -0.17 -38.03
CA HIS A 28 48.25 -0.50 -38.84
C HIS A 28 47.19 -1.30 -38.05
N THR A 29 46.29 -0.59 -37.36
CA THR A 29 44.86 -0.95 -37.32
C THR A 29 44.23 -0.66 -38.68
N ARG A 30 43.73 -1.69 -39.39
CA ARG A 30 42.66 -1.67 -40.42
C ARG A 30 42.60 -3.03 -41.15
N VAL A 31 41.84 -3.98 -40.60
CA VAL A 31 41.35 -5.17 -41.35
C VAL A 31 39.87 -5.48 -41.03
N PHE A 32 39.25 -4.78 -40.06
CA PHE A 32 37.88 -5.11 -39.63
C PHE A 32 36.75 -4.43 -40.42
N ASP A 33 37.06 -3.67 -41.47
CA ASP A 33 36.04 -2.97 -42.27
C ASP A 33 35.65 -3.69 -43.58
N ASP A 34 36.07 -4.93 -43.85
CA ASP A 34 35.83 -5.54 -45.17
C ASP A 34 35.26 -6.97 -45.20
N ILE A 35 34.71 -7.50 -44.09
CA ILE A 35 33.97 -8.79 -44.16
C ILE A 35 32.72 -8.74 -43.26
N SER A 36 31.82 -7.81 -43.57
CA SER A 36 30.39 -8.06 -43.47
C SER A 36 29.89 -8.29 -44.89
N GLN A 37 29.62 -9.55 -45.26
CA GLN A 37 28.59 -10.04 -46.20
C GLN A 37 29.00 -11.41 -46.76
N GLU A 38 28.08 -12.38 -46.62
CA GLU A 38 28.00 -13.71 -47.26
C GLU A 38 28.68 -14.95 -46.63
N ARG A 39 27.80 -15.77 -46.03
CA ARG A 39 27.61 -17.23 -46.25
C ARG A 39 28.56 -18.26 -45.59
N LEU A 40 27.94 -18.93 -44.60
CA LEU A 40 27.71 -20.40 -44.51
C LEU A 40 28.90 -21.39 -44.38
N THR A 41 28.86 -22.08 -43.24
CA THR A 41 29.02 -23.55 -43.02
C THR A 41 30.38 -24.21 -42.75
N ARG A 42 30.31 -25.11 -41.74
CA ARG A 42 31.04 -26.39 -41.48
C ARG A 42 32.27 -26.42 -40.53
N GLU A 43 32.06 -27.10 -39.40
CA GLU A 43 32.80 -28.28 -38.86
C GLU A 43 34.34 -28.21 -38.68
N THR A 44 35.05 -28.85 -37.74
CA THR A 44 34.89 -29.55 -36.44
C THR A 44 36.33 -29.97 -36.00
N HIS A 45 36.53 -30.35 -34.73
CA HIS A 45 37.60 -31.25 -34.21
C HIS A 45 39.09 -30.80 -34.18
N LEU A 46 39.54 -30.20 -33.06
CA LEU A 46 40.97 -30.00 -32.72
C LEU A 46 41.51 -30.85 -31.54
N LEU A 47 40.74 -31.81 -31.01
CA LEU A 47 41.23 -32.69 -29.93
C LEU A 47 42.19 -33.83 -30.35
N PRO A 48 42.15 -34.43 -31.56
CA PRO A 48 43.01 -35.58 -31.86
C PRO A 48 44.51 -35.24 -32.01
N GLY A 49 44.85 -34.00 -32.39
CA GLY A 49 46.24 -33.58 -32.65
C GLY A 49 47.09 -33.33 -31.39
N ILE A 50 46.46 -33.19 -30.22
CA ILE A 50 47.15 -32.94 -28.94
C ILE A 50 47.49 -34.25 -28.24
N LEU A 51 46.64 -35.28 -28.37
CA LEU A 51 46.87 -36.60 -27.76
C LEU A 51 48.01 -37.38 -28.45
N ASP A 52 48.19 -37.24 -29.77
CA ASP A 52 49.25 -37.93 -30.53
C ASP A 52 50.67 -37.41 -30.21
N LYS A 53 50.78 -36.21 -29.61
CA LYS A 53 52.06 -35.62 -29.18
C LYS A 53 52.47 -35.98 -27.75
N ILE A 54 51.58 -36.59 -26.96
CA ILE A 54 51.87 -36.99 -25.56
C ILE A 54 52.41 -38.43 -25.49
N GLU A 55 52.15 -39.27 -26.50
CA GLU A 55 52.62 -40.67 -26.51
C GLU A 55 54.08 -40.87 -26.97
N LYS A 56 54.73 -39.86 -27.56
CA LYS A 56 56.10 -39.99 -28.08
C LYS A 56 57.08 -39.05 -27.38
N GLY A 57 57.44 -39.40 -26.15
CA GLY A 57 58.64 -38.88 -25.52
C GLY A 57 58.58 -38.80 -23.99
N SER A 58 58.86 -39.90 -23.30
CA SER A 58 59.30 -39.82 -21.91
C SER A 58 60.26 -40.98 -21.55
N PRO A 59 61.45 -40.71 -20.99
CA PRO A 59 62.38 -41.75 -20.54
C PRO A 59 61.80 -42.48 -19.32
N SER A 60 62.06 -43.78 -19.22
CA SER A 60 61.46 -44.67 -18.21
C SER A 60 61.84 -44.26 -16.77
N MET A 61 60.95 -43.55 -16.09
CA MET A 61 61.09 -43.27 -14.65
C MET A 61 60.67 -44.48 -13.81
N LYS A 62 61.43 -44.75 -12.74
CA LYS A 62 61.17 -45.85 -11.79
C LYS A 62 59.79 -45.67 -11.11
N PRO A 63 59.08 -46.75 -10.77
CA PRO A 63 57.68 -46.71 -10.32
C PRO A 63 57.44 -45.84 -9.08
N ALA A 64 58.39 -45.82 -8.14
CA ALA A 64 58.30 -44.95 -6.95
C ALA A 64 58.36 -43.44 -7.30
N THR A 65 59.10 -43.07 -8.34
CA THR A 65 59.21 -41.69 -8.81
C THR A 65 57.99 -41.28 -9.62
N LYS A 66 57.40 -42.20 -10.39
CA LYS A 66 56.10 -41.97 -11.06
C LYS A 66 54.98 -41.71 -10.05
N LEU A 67 54.95 -42.46 -8.95
CA LEU A 67 53.93 -42.27 -7.92
C LEU A 67 54.09 -40.92 -7.20
N ARG A 68 55.33 -40.52 -6.91
CA ARG A 68 55.62 -39.20 -6.32
C ARG A 68 55.33 -38.06 -7.28
N PHE A 69 55.66 -38.20 -8.56
CA PHE A 69 55.36 -37.18 -9.57
C PHE A 69 53.85 -37.09 -9.82
N ALA A 70 53.14 -38.21 -9.88
CA ALA A 70 51.68 -38.23 -9.98
C ALA A 70 51.01 -37.62 -8.75
N ALA A 71 51.49 -37.94 -7.53
CA ALA A 71 50.96 -37.33 -6.30
C ALA A 71 51.26 -35.83 -6.23
N LEU A 72 52.43 -35.40 -6.70
CA LEU A 72 52.81 -33.98 -6.72
C LEU A 72 52.05 -33.21 -7.79
N VAL A 73 51.81 -33.81 -8.97
CA VAL A 73 50.94 -33.25 -10.02
C VAL A 73 49.48 -33.23 -9.55
N LEU A 74 49.00 -34.26 -8.84
CA LEU A 74 47.66 -34.28 -8.29
C LEU A 74 47.50 -33.24 -7.17
N ALA A 75 48.49 -33.09 -6.30
CA ALA A 75 48.51 -32.05 -5.28
C ALA A 75 48.59 -30.64 -5.89
N LEU A 76 49.38 -30.46 -6.96
CA LEU A 76 49.46 -29.19 -7.68
C LEU A 76 48.18 -28.90 -8.46
N LEU A 77 47.52 -29.92 -9.02
CA LEU A 77 46.21 -29.79 -9.68
C LEU A 77 45.10 -29.52 -8.66
N LEU A 78 45.17 -30.09 -7.45
CA LEU A 78 44.26 -29.77 -6.35
C LEU A 78 44.47 -28.35 -5.83
N LEU A 79 45.72 -27.91 -5.67
CA LEU A 79 46.08 -26.53 -5.33
C LEU A 79 45.66 -25.54 -6.43
N LEU A 80 45.94 -25.86 -7.69
CA LEU A 80 45.52 -25.05 -8.83
C LEU A 80 44.01 -25.06 -9.00
N SER A 81 43.29 -26.15 -8.68
CA SER A 81 41.82 -26.14 -8.65
C SER A 81 41.26 -25.30 -7.49
N PHE A 82 42.02 -25.19 -6.39
CA PHE A 82 41.68 -24.30 -5.28
C PHE A 82 41.87 -22.82 -5.62
N PHE A 83 42.86 -22.48 -6.47
CA PHE A 83 43.16 -21.11 -6.90
C PHE A 83 42.56 -20.71 -8.27
N ALA A 84 42.08 -21.66 -9.09
CA ALA A 84 41.48 -21.42 -10.41
C ALA A 84 39.94 -21.44 -10.42
N LEU A 85 39.32 -21.37 -9.24
CA LEU A 85 37.91 -21.01 -9.10
C LEU A 85 37.83 -19.55 -8.61
N PRO A 86 37.56 -18.57 -9.50
CA PRO A 86 37.21 -17.21 -9.08
C PRO A 86 35.96 -17.13 -8.17
N GLY A 87 35.28 -18.25 -7.90
CA GLY A 87 34.07 -18.31 -7.09
C GLY A 87 34.22 -18.85 -5.65
N ALA A 88 35.38 -19.38 -5.24
CA ALA A 88 35.50 -20.05 -3.93
C ALA A 88 35.94 -19.15 -2.77
N VAL A 89 36.46 -17.94 -3.05
CA VAL A 89 36.78 -16.94 -2.00
C VAL A 89 35.65 -15.91 -1.81
N ASN A 90 34.65 -15.91 -2.70
CA ASN A 90 33.34 -15.27 -2.48
C ASN A 90 32.26 -16.28 -2.00
N GLY A 91 32.70 -17.48 -1.59
CA GLY A 91 31.85 -18.65 -1.32
C GLY A 91 31.36 -18.79 0.11
N LEU A 92 31.24 -17.70 0.86
CA LEU A 92 30.27 -17.65 1.96
C LEU A 92 29.16 -16.74 1.45
N LYS A 93 28.19 -17.31 0.72
CA LYS A 93 26.95 -16.57 0.47
C LYS A 93 26.44 -16.13 1.85
N LYS A 94 26.38 -14.83 2.10
CA LYS A 94 25.70 -14.32 3.29
C LYS A 94 24.31 -14.92 3.24
N LEU A 95 23.98 -15.77 4.22
CA LEU A 95 22.64 -16.31 4.31
C LEU A 95 21.78 -15.15 4.78
N LEU A 96 21.12 -14.51 3.82
CA LEU A 96 20.25 -13.39 4.10
C LEU A 96 18.97 -13.95 4.75
N GLY A 97 18.50 -13.26 5.78
CA GLY A 97 17.18 -13.42 6.35
C GLY A 97 16.29 -12.26 5.95
N TYR A 98 15.00 -12.37 6.24
CA TYR A 98 14.02 -11.31 6.10
C TYR A 98 13.24 -11.20 7.39
N ILE A 99 12.96 -9.97 7.82
CA ILE A 99 12.11 -9.69 8.98
C ILE A 99 10.97 -8.78 8.51
N PRO A 100 9.69 -9.21 8.64
CA PRO A 100 8.53 -8.39 8.28
C PRO A 100 8.56 -7.00 8.92
N GLY A 101 8.21 -5.95 8.17
CA GLY A 101 8.26 -4.55 8.60
C GLY A 101 9.67 -3.93 8.60
N VAL A 102 10.73 -4.74 8.69
CA VAL A 102 12.11 -4.25 8.73
C VAL A 102 12.83 -4.40 7.39
N GLY A 103 12.79 -5.58 6.77
CA GLY A 103 13.45 -5.85 5.49
C GLY A 103 14.49 -6.98 5.53
N PRO A 104 15.38 -7.07 4.51
CA PRO A 104 16.42 -8.09 4.46
C PRO A 104 17.52 -7.84 5.50
N VAL A 105 18.04 -8.92 6.08
CA VAL A 105 19.03 -8.91 7.16
C VAL A 105 20.12 -9.95 6.94
N ASP A 106 21.31 -9.76 7.49
CA ASP A 106 22.34 -10.80 7.52
C ASP A 106 22.10 -11.78 8.69
N ALA A 107 21.40 -12.88 8.40
CA ALA A 107 21.03 -13.91 9.37
C ALA A 107 22.21 -14.74 9.88
N THR A 108 23.41 -14.59 9.30
CA THR A 108 24.63 -15.24 9.81
C THR A 108 25.33 -14.45 10.90
N SER A 109 24.89 -13.21 11.12
CA SER A 109 25.45 -12.31 12.12
C SER A 109 24.60 -12.26 13.39
N THR A 110 25.21 -11.88 14.50
CA THR A 110 24.45 -11.60 15.73
C THR A 110 23.61 -10.35 15.50
N LEU A 111 22.31 -10.57 15.26
CA LEU A 111 21.34 -9.48 15.15
C LEU A 111 21.27 -8.74 16.49
N ARG A 112 21.21 -7.41 16.41
CA ARG A 112 20.98 -6.55 17.57
C ARG A 112 19.79 -5.66 17.29
N VAL A 113 18.95 -5.48 18.30
CA VAL A 113 17.76 -4.63 18.25
C VAL A 113 17.93 -3.44 19.18
N LEU A 114 17.07 -2.44 19.03
CA LEU A 114 16.93 -1.38 20.03
C LEU A 114 16.54 -2.01 21.38
N ALA A 115 17.28 -1.68 22.44
CA ALA A 115 17.09 -2.27 23.76
C ALA A 115 15.74 -1.86 24.38
N GLU A 116 15.32 -0.63 24.14
CA GLU A 116 14.05 -0.04 24.56
C GLU A 116 13.73 1.14 23.64
N PRO A 117 12.45 1.40 23.29
CA PRO A 117 12.07 2.61 22.56
C PRO A 117 12.58 3.87 23.26
N VAL A 118 13.07 4.83 22.49
CA VAL A 118 13.62 6.07 23.03
C VAL A 118 12.75 7.23 22.59
N THR A 119 12.13 7.91 23.54
CA THR A 119 11.34 9.12 23.28
C THR A 119 12.04 10.34 23.89
N ASP A 120 12.17 11.40 23.10
CA ASP A 120 12.67 12.70 23.54
C ASP A 120 11.75 13.80 23.00
N THR A 121 11.53 14.87 23.77
CA THR A 121 10.69 16.00 23.37
C THR A 121 11.48 17.28 23.42
N ARG A 122 11.49 18.03 22.31
CA ARG A 122 12.22 19.28 22.16
C ARG A 122 11.46 20.28 21.30
N ASP A 123 11.40 21.52 21.75
CA ASP A 123 10.83 22.66 21.00
C ASP A 123 9.39 22.41 20.49
N GLY A 124 8.62 21.56 21.19
CA GLY A 124 7.23 21.19 20.83
C GLY A 124 7.12 19.97 19.92
N PHE A 125 8.23 19.39 19.47
CA PHE A 125 8.28 18.13 18.74
C PHE A 125 8.63 16.98 19.69
N THR A 126 8.02 15.83 19.51
CA THR A 126 8.32 14.58 20.21
C THR A 126 8.84 13.59 19.19
N LEU A 127 10.08 13.15 19.35
CA LEU A 127 10.68 12.09 18.55
C LEU A 127 10.66 10.79 19.35
N THR A 128 10.10 9.74 18.74
CA THR A 128 10.09 8.39 19.28
C THR A 128 10.84 7.48 18.33
N VAL A 129 12.00 6.96 18.76
CA VAL A 129 12.67 5.85 18.07
C VAL A 129 12.02 4.57 18.54
N GLU A 130 11.17 4.01 17.67
CA GLU A 130 10.34 2.85 17.98
C GLU A 130 11.14 1.56 17.88
N SER A 131 11.98 1.47 16.84
CA SER A 131 12.73 0.26 16.55
C SER A 131 14.08 0.57 15.90
N ALA A 132 15.03 -0.33 16.09
CA ALA A 132 16.26 -0.37 15.33
C ALA A 132 16.69 -1.82 15.15
N LEU A 133 17.25 -2.14 13.99
CA LEU A 133 17.80 -3.46 13.69
C LEU A 133 19.18 -3.35 13.06
N LEU A 134 20.13 -4.09 13.63
CA LEU A 134 21.53 -4.05 13.26
C LEU A 134 22.00 -5.44 12.91
N ASP A 135 22.70 -5.55 11.79
CA ASP A 135 23.38 -6.76 11.35
C ASP A 135 24.80 -6.44 10.85
N SER A 136 25.50 -7.42 10.26
CA SER A 136 26.88 -7.19 9.76
C SER A 136 26.99 -6.37 8.47
N SER A 137 25.86 -6.04 7.84
CA SER A 137 25.74 -5.31 6.57
C SER A 137 25.21 -3.88 6.74
N GLN A 138 24.25 -3.67 7.63
CA GLN A 138 23.55 -2.40 7.78
C GLN A 138 23.01 -2.17 9.20
N THR A 139 22.47 -0.97 9.42
CA THR A 139 21.75 -0.56 10.63
C THR A 139 20.52 0.22 10.21
N ILE A 140 19.34 -0.32 10.47
CA ILE A 140 18.06 0.31 10.15
C ILE A 140 17.50 0.91 11.43
N ILE A 141 17.03 2.15 11.38
CA ILE A 141 16.40 2.85 12.50
C ILE A 141 15.05 3.37 12.02
N GLN A 142 13.99 3.00 12.74
CA GLN A 142 12.63 3.50 12.54
C GLN A 142 12.29 4.46 13.67
N TYR A 143 11.85 5.65 13.30
CA TYR A 143 11.45 6.66 14.25
C TYR A 143 10.32 7.53 13.72
N ARG A 144 9.51 7.96 14.66
CA ARG A 144 8.41 8.89 14.46
C ARG A 144 8.76 10.25 15.05
N ILE A 145 8.31 11.32 14.41
CA ILE A 145 8.32 12.67 14.95
C ILE A 145 6.88 13.20 14.93
N GLU A 146 6.36 13.52 16.10
CA GLU A 146 5.10 14.24 16.31
C GLU A 146 5.43 15.70 16.60
N GLY A 147 4.63 16.64 16.10
CA GLY A 147 4.83 18.04 16.47
C GLY A 147 4.01 19.02 15.66
N PRO A 148 4.16 20.32 15.92
CA PRO A 148 3.50 21.36 15.16
C PRO A 148 4.19 21.48 13.80
N PHE A 149 3.89 20.58 12.87
CA PHE A 149 4.28 20.76 11.48
C PHE A 149 3.42 21.89 10.92
N PRO A 150 3.99 23.08 10.64
CA PRO A 150 3.19 24.17 10.12
C PRO A 150 2.65 23.73 8.76
N VAL A 151 1.32 23.77 8.61
CA VAL A 151 0.67 23.58 7.31
C VAL A 151 1.33 24.57 6.36
N ARG A 152 1.83 24.07 5.24
CA ARG A 152 2.61 24.83 4.27
C ARG A 152 1.77 26.00 3.76
N GLY A 153 1.98 27.16 4.37
CA GLY A 153 1.28 28.38 4.00
C GLY A 153 1.83 28.90 2.67
N PRO A 154 1.00 29.58 1.88
CA PRO A 154 1.37 30.17 0.61
C PRO A 154 2.26 31.43 0.77
N ASP A 155 3.09 31.55 1.80
CA ASP A 155 4.06 32.66 1.99
C ASP A 155 5.42 32.11 2.50
N SER A 156 5.68 30.82 2.30
CA SER A 156 6.76 30.09 2.97
C SER A 156 7.86 29.71 1.97
N PRO A 157 8.96 30.48 1.87
CA PRO A 157 9.98 30.29 0.84
C PRO A 157 10.64 28.89 0.94
N GLY A 158 10.43 28.05 -0.08
CA GLY A 158 10.95 26.68 -0.16
C GLY A 158 12.49 26.55 -0.15
N SER A 159 13.23 27.65 -0.12
CA SER A 159 14.69 27.70 -0.04
C SER A 159 15.27 27.49 1.37
N ASN A 160 14.44 27.52 2.42
CA ASN A 160 14.87 27.41 3.82
C ASN A 160 14.49 26.09 4.51
N LEU A 161 14.18 25.05 3.74
CA LEU A 161 13.85 23.72 4.26
C LEU A 161 15.12 22.93 4.60
N CYS A 162 15.04 22.16 5.68
CA CYS A 162 16.06 21.17 6.04
C CYS A 162 16.17 20.08 4.97
N LYS A 163 17.34 19.99 4.33
CA LYS A 163 17.69 18.92 3.38
C LYS A 163 18.81 18.02 3.89
N GLU A 164 19.15 18.15 5.16
CA GLU A 164 20.24 17.38 5.77
C GLU A 164 19.75 16.00 6.17
N SER A 165 20.56 14.97 5.85
CA SER A 165 20.29 13.60 6.24
C SER A 165 20.63 13.37 7.73
N PRO A 166 19.95 12.42 8.40
CA PRO A 166 20.33 12.01 9.74
C PRO A 166 21.73 11.40 9.76
N ILE A 167 22.40 11.52 10.91
CA ILE A 167 23.77 11.04 11.13
C ILE A 167 23.75 10.09 12.31
N LEU A 168 24.37 8.92 12.17
CA LEU A 168 24.57 8.00 13.29
C LEU A 168 26.01 8.10 13.80
N ARG A 169 26.20 8.64 15.00
CA ARG A 169 27.52 8.87 15.60
C ARG A 169 27.86 7.77 16.61
N LEU A 170 29.04 7.17 16.46
CA LEU A 170 29.56 6.13 17.37
C LEU A 170 30.32 6.76 18.56
N ALA A 171 30.58 5.96 19.59
CA ALA A 171 31.28 6.40 20.81
C ALA A 171 32.72 6.88 20.57
N ASP A 172 33.37 6.42 19.49
CA ASP A 172 34.72 6.85 19.08
C ASP A 172 34.72 8.15 18.26
N GLY A 173 33.54 8.73 18.01
CA GLY A 173 33.36 9.94 17.21
C GLY A 173 33.16 9.69 15.71
N THR A 174 33.21 8.44 15.24
CA THR A 174 32.90 8.09 13.86
C THR A 174 31.46 8.45 13.52
N GLN A 175 31.24 9.12 12.39
CA GLN A 175 29.91 9.47 11.88
C GLN A 175 29.58 8.61 10.67
N LEU A 176 28.44 7.93 10.72
CA LEU A 176 27.90 7.15 9.63
C LEU A 176 26.79 7.96 8.97
N THR A 177 26.95 8.17 7.66
CA THR A 177 25.98 8.86 6.80
C THR A 177 25.60 7.93 5.65
N TYR A 178 24.33 7.96 5.27
CA TYR A 178 23.79 7.20 4.13
C TYR A 178 22.71 8.07 3.45
N PRO A 179 22.39 7.87 2.15
CA PRO A 179 21.23 8.54 1.55
C PRO A 179 19.99 8.32 2.41
N ALA A 180 19.21 9.39 2.60
CA ALA A 180 18.07 9.39 3.49
C ALA A 180 17.06 8.33 3.05
N GLY A 181 16.51 7.59 4.01
CA GLY A 181 15.58 6.51 3.75
C GLY A 181 14.13 6.97 3.56
N GLU A 182 13.26 5.99 3.40
CA GLU A 182 11.83 6.11 3.10
C GLU A 182 11.11 7.00 4.14
N TYR A 183 10.16 7.79 3.66
CA TYR A 183 9.47 8.84 4.41
C TYR A 183 7.97 8.78 4.13
N GLY A 184 7.16 8.76 5.18
CA GLY A 184 5.70 8.80 5.14
C GLY A 184 5.15 9.62 6.31
N GLY A 185 3.89 10.03 6.24
CA GLY A 185 3.24 10.76 7.34
C GLY A 185 2.25 11.83 6.89
N ASN A 186 1.60 12.46 7.86
CA ASN A 186 0.58 13.49 7.70
C ASN A 186 1.02 14.83 8.36
N ASP A 187 0.10 15.79 8.47
CA ASP A 187 0.39 17.13 9.03
C ASP A 187 0.63 17.14 10.56
N ARG A 188 0.54 16.00 11.25
CA ARG A 188 0.73 15.89 12.71
C ARG A 188 1.85 14.94 13.10
N GLU A 189 2.15 14.00 12.22
CA GLU A 189 3.00 12.86 12.49
C GLU A 189 3.80 12.48 11.26
N LYS A 190 5.11 12.34 11.43
CA LYS A 190 6.04 11.98 10.37
C LYS A 190 6.83 10.75 10.76
N GLU A 191 6.80 9.74 9.91
CA GLU A 191 7.51 8.48 10.09
C GLU A 191 8.72 8.39 9.15
N TYR A 192 9.79 7.85 9.69
CA TYR A 192 11.07 7.75 9.02
C TYR A 192 11.66 6.36 9.19
N LYS A 193 12.16 5.78 8.09
CA LYS A 193 12.93 4.53 8.09
C LYS A 193 14.29 4.78 7.45
N ASP A 194 15.30 5.04 8.27
CA ASP A 194 16.65 5.39 7.81
C ASP A 194 17.62 4.21 7.95
N THR A 195 18.37 3.94 6.87
CA THR A 195 19.36 2.86 6.79
C THR A 195 20.77 3.45 6.85
N PHE A 196 21.62 2.92 7.72
CA PHE A 196 23.02 3.30 7.89
C PHE A 196 23.94 2.09 7.61
N ARG A 197 25.24 2.36 7.48
CA ARG A 197 26.25 1.29 7.41
C ARG A 197 26.26 0.46 8.70
N ALA A 198 26.64 -0.82 8.58
CA ALA A 198 26.79 -1.72 9.73
C ALA A 198 27.64 -1.11 10.85
N LEU A 199 27.14 -1.22 12.07
CA LEU A 199 27.91 -0.93 13.27
C LEU A 199 28.89 -2.08 13.57
N PRO A 200 30.12 -1.78 14.02
CA PRO A 200 31.02 -2.78 14.57
C PRO A 200 30.35 -3.63 15.66
N ALA A 201 30.70 -4.92 15.75
CA ALA A 201 30.07 -5.87 16.66
C ALA A 201 30.27 -5.55 18.15
N ASP A 202 31.32 -4.78 18.48
CA ASP A 202 31.65 -4.32 19.82
C ASP A 202 30.96 -2.99 20.20
N GLN A 203 30.31 -2.32 19.25
CA GLN A 203 29.61 -1.04 19.45
C GLN A 203 28.12 -1.26 19.71
N ASN A 204 27.69 -1.23 20.96
CA ASN A 204 26.28 -1.40 21.37
C ASN A 204 25.57 -0.09 21.71
N GLN A 205 26.19 1.05 21.39
CA GLN A 205 25.64 2.37 21.59
C GLN A 205 25.96 3.25 20.40
N ALA A 206 25.02 4.10 20.02
CA ALA A 206 25.23 5.17 19.05
C ALA A 206 24.33 6.34 19.40
N THR A 207 24.61 7.50 18.82
CA THR A 207 23.75 8.68 18.92
C THR A 207 23.17 8.94 17.54
N LEU A 208 21.85 8.84 17.40
CA LEU A 208 21.16 9.34 16.23
C LEU A 208 21.13 10.87 16.34
N ILE A 209 21.69 11.54 15.35
CA ILE A 209 21.73 12.99 15.27
C ILE A 209 20.84 13.38 14.10
N LEU A 210 19.78 14.12 14.38
CA LEU A 210 19.03 14.84 13.36
C LEU A 210 19.59 16.26 13.29
N PRO A 211 20.35 16.63 12.23
CA PRO A 211 20.80 18.01 12.08
C PRO A 211 19.60 18.98 12.08
N CYS A 212 18.50 18.52 11.50
CA CYS A 212 17.17 19.13 11.53
C CYS A 212 16.13 18.08 11.09
N VAL A 213 14.85 18.29 11.40
CA VAL A 213 13.73 17.50 10.86
C VAL A 213 13.61 17.74 9.35
N ARG A 214 13.69 16.67 8.53
CA ARG A 214 13.67 16.75 7.06
C ARG A 214 12.40 17.42 6.55
N ASP A 215 12.55 18.24 5.50
CA ASP A 215 11.47 18.96 4.83
C ASP A 215 10.68 19.94 5.73
N GLN A 216 11.32 20.43 6.81
CA GLN A 216 10.76 21.45 7.71
C GLN A 216 11.66 22.71 7.77
N PHE A 217 11.06 23.85 8.11
CA PHE A 217 11.76 25.14 8.17
C PHE A 217 12.81 25.19 9.27
N LEU A 218 14.05 25.53 8.92
CA LEU A 218 15.18 25.58 9.88
C LEU A 218 14.95 26.52 11.08
N ALA A 219 14.09 27.54 10.94
CA ALA A 219 13.82 28.52 12.01
C ALA A 219 12.89 27.99 13.11
N GLU A 220 12.08 26.97 12.82
CA GLU A 220 11.05 26.42 13.70
C GLU A 220 11.35 24.96 14.08
N ASN A 221 12.53 24.47 13.72
CA ASN A 221 12.92 23.07 13.76
C ASN A 221 14.01 22.83 14.82
N PRO A 222 13.90 21.81 15.67
CA PRO A 222 14.98 21.44 16.57
C PRO A 222 16.26 21.10 15.79
N LEU A 223 17.28 21.95 15.96
CA LEU A 223 18.58 21.75 15.30
C LEU A 223 19.50 20.86 16.14
N ASN A 224 20.23 19.97 15.46
CA ASN A 224 21.18 19.02 16.04
C ASN A 224 20.56 18.25 17.21
N TRP A 225 19.44 17.58 16.95
CA TRP A 225 18.76 16.76 17.93
C TRP A 225 19.51 15.43 18.10
N GLU A 226 20.09 15.23 19.28
CA GLU A 226 20.91 14.05 19.59
C GLU A 226 20.14 13.05 20.46
N ILE A 227 19.84 11.88 19.92
CA ILE A 227 19.10 10.80 20.57
C ILE A 227 20.04 9.64 20.88
N PRO A 228 20.34 9.35 22.16
CA PRO A 228 21.20 8.23 22.52
C PRO A 228 20.46 6.91 22.38
N LEU A 229 21.03 5.99 21.59
CA LEU A 229 20.49 4.67 21.33
C LEU A 229 21.36 3.60 21.98
N ARG A 230 20.70 2.59 22.55
CA ARG A 230 21.33 1.40 23.11
C ARG A 230 20.81 0.17 22.39
N PHE A 231 21.73 -0.70 21.98
CA PHE A 231 21.40 -1.92 21.27
C PHE A 231 21.64 -3.13 22.16
N ALA A 232 20.71 -4.08 22.11
CA ALA A 232 20.80 -5.36 22.79
C ALA A 232 20.79 -6.50 21.75
N PRO A 233 21.28 -7.71 22.08
CA PRO A 233 21.08 -8.87 21.23
C PRO A 233 19.59 -9.06 20.91
N ALA A 234 19.28 -9.42 19.66
CA ALA A 234 17.92 -9.75 19.28
C ALA A 234 17.37 -10.91 20.14
N PRO A 235 16.08 -10.90 20.51
CA PRO A 235 15.44 -12.02 21.18
C PRO A 235 15.64 -13.33 20.42
N SER A 236 15.87 -14.45 21.12
CA SER A 236 16.16 -15.75 20.50
C SER A 236 14.97 -16.33 19.72
N ASP A 237 13.78 -15.81 19.96
CA ASP A 237 12.50 -16.15 19.34
C ASP A 237 12.09 -15.19 18.21
N MET A 238 12.94 -14.20 17.88
CA MET A 238 12.68 -13.29 16.75
C MET A 238 12.61 -14.06 15.43
N PRO A 239 11.50 -14.00 14.68
CA PRO A 239 11.36 -14.73 13.43
C PRO A 239 12.24 -14.11 12.34
N VAL A 240 13.17 -14.91 11.81
CA VAL A 240 14.03 -14.53 10.68
C VAL A 240 13.79 -15.54 9.56
N TYR A 241 13.18 -15.09 8.47
CA TYR A 241 12.81 -15.94 7.35
C TYR A 241 13.98 -16.06 6.37
N PRO A 242 14.37 -17.27 5.93
CA PRO A 242 15.51 -17.42 5.03
C PRO A 242 15.21 -16.81 3.66
N VAL A 243 16.09 -15.93 3.19
CA VAL A 243 16.07 -15.38 1.84
C VAL A 243 16.84 -16.33 0.92
N LEU A 244 16.19 -16.75 -0.15
CA LEU A 244 16.76 -17.60 -1.19
C LEU A 244 17.04 -16.75 -2.44
N ASP A 245 18.26 -16.82 -2.95
CA ASP A 245 18.59 -16.25 -4.25
C ASP A 245 17.87 -17.02 -5.35
N LEU A 246 17.20 -16.29 -6.23
CA LEU A 246 16.61 -16.87 -7.42
C LEU A 246 17.70 -17.04 -8.49
N PRO A 247 17.69 -18.14 -9.26
CA PRO A 247 18.68 -18.34 -10.30
C PRO A 247 18.55 -17.23 -11.35
N THR A 248 19.55 -16.36 -11.43
CA THR A 248 19.65 -15.35 -12.48
C THR A 248 19.69 -16.06 -13.83
N PRO A 249 18.86 -15.69 -14.83
CA PRO A 249 19.05 -16.20 -16.18
C PRO A 249 20.49 -15.89 -16.61
N THR A 250 21.14 -16.86 -17.26
CA THR A 250 22.52 -16.68 -17.72
C THR A 250 22.56 -15.45 -18.63
N PRO A 251 23.39 -14.43 -18.35
CA PRO A 251 23.40 -13.23 -19.16
C PRO A 251 23.69 -13.64 -20.60
N PRO A 252 22.84 -13.24 -21.57
CA PRO A 252 23.10 -13.53 -22.96
C PRO A 252 24.43 -12.88 -23.38
N PRO A 253 25.16 -13.48 -24.32
CA PRO A 253 26.48 -12.98 -24.71
C PRO A 253 26.40 -11.53 -25.18
N ALA A 254 27.42 -10.73 -24.84
CA ALA A 254 27.45 -9.29 -25.04
C ALA A 254 26.99 -8.86 -26.44
N GLY A 255 25.87 -8.13 -26.47
CA GLY A 255 25.24 -7.58 -27.67
C GLY A 255 23.72 -7.72 -27.61
N GLU A 256 23.05 -6.71 -27.04
CA GLU A 256 21.61 -6.36 -27.16
C GLU A 256 20.52 -7.44 -26.93
N ALA A 257 20.86 -8.71 -26.73
CA ALA A 257 19.90 -9.75 -26.42
C ALA A 257 19.45 -9.60 -24.96
N GLY A 258 18.14 -9.50 -24.71
CA GLY A 258 17.55 -9.54 -23.37
C GLY A 258 16.87 -8.26 -22.90
N PHE A 259 16.99 -7.14 -23.60
CA PHE A 259 16.16 -5.97 -23.37
C PHE A 259 15.03 -5.94 -24.41
N GLU A 260 13.79 -5.95 -23.95
CA GLU A 260 12.60 -5.79 -24.79
C GLU A 260 12.15 -4.34 -24.67
N ASN A 261 11.99 -3.64 -25.79
CA ASN A 261 11.68 -2.19 -25.81
C ASN A 261 12.62 -1.31 -24.94
N GLY A 262 13.88 -1.74 -24.75
CA GLY A 262 14.88 -1.02 -23.96
C GLY A 262 14.89 -1.34 -22.46
N PHE A 263 13.99 -2.20 -21.97
CA PHE A 263 13.90 -2.59 -20.56
C PHE A 263 14.01 -4.11 -20.37
N ARG A 264 14.39 -4.53 -19.16
CA ARG A 264 14.51 -5.93 -18.76
C ARG A 264 14.14 -6.09 -17.30
N LEU A 265 13.16 -6.95 -17.03
CA LEU A 265 12.74 -7.30 -15.67
C LEU A 265 13.49 -8.55 -15.19
N GLU A 266 14.02 -8.50 -13.98
CA GLU A 266 14.72 -9.63 -13.34
C GLU A 266 14.20 -9.83 -11.91
N MET A 267 14.09 -11.09 -11.49
CA MET A 267 13.87 -11.43 -10.08
C MET A 267 15.20 -11.80 -9.44
N GLU A 268 15.46 -11.26 -8.25
CA GLU A 268 16.72 -11.42 -7.56
C GLU A 268 16.60 -12.44 -6.41
N GLN A 269 15.64 -12.24 -5.51
CA GLN A 269 15.52 -13.04 -4.29
C GLN A 269 14.08 -13.25 -3.86
N MET A 270 13.86 -14.25 -3.01
CA MET A 270 12.59 -14.54 -2.36
C MET A 270 12.78 -14.86 -0.87
N ALA A 271 11.78 -14.64 -0.03
CA ALA A 271 11.64 -15.25 1.29
C ALA A 271 10.21 -15.79 1.47
N GLU A 272 10.08 -16.99 2.03
CA GLU A 272 8.79 -17.56 2.41
C GLU A 272 8.42 -17.04 3.79
N ILE A 273 7.22 -16.48 3.93
CA ILE A 273 6.71 -15.84 5.14
C ILE A 273 5.30 -16.39 5.45
N PRO A 274 4.77 -16.25 6.68
CA PRO A 274 3.54 -16.94 7.09
C PRO A 274 2.33 -16.67 6.18
N ASP A 275 2.24 -15.45 5.63
CA ASP A 275 1.11 -15.00 4.82
C ASP A 275 1.44 -14.97 3.31
N GLY A 276 2.50 -15.65 2.86
CA GLY A 276 2.87 -15.74 1.43
C GLY A 276 4.38 -15.61 1.17
N TYR A 277 4.75 -14.71 0.27
CA TYR A 277 6.14 -14.55 -0.16
C TYR A 277 6.58 -13.10 -0.19
N TYR A 278 7.81 -12.86 0.22
CA TYR A 278 8.52 -11.63 -0.07
C TYR A 278 9.38 -11.86 -1.31
N LEU A 279 9.27 -10.99 -2.30
CA LEU A 279 9.98 -11.06 -3.58
C LEU A 279 10.77 -9.78 -3.79
N THR A 280 11.97 -9.89 -4.35
CA THR A 280 12.76 -8.74 -4.79
C THR A 280 13.14 -8.91 -6.24
N GLY A 281 13.14 -7.82 -6.97
CA GLY A 281 13.50 -7.79 -8.38
C GLY A 281 14.05 -6.45 -8.79
N ARG A 282 14.43 -6.36 -10.05
CA ARG A 282 15.01 -5.16 -10.63
C ARG A 282 14.55 -5.01 -12.06
N LEU A 283 14.14 -3.80 -12.41
CA LEU A 283 13.96 -3.42 -13.81
C LEU A 283 15.20 -2.67 -14.27
N HIS A 284 15.89 -3.21 -15.27
CA HIS A 284 17.01 -2.58 -15.94
C HIS A 284 16.55 -1.85 -17.19
N TRP A 285 17.25 -0.79 -17.58
CA TRP A 285 17.09 -0.19 -18.90
C TRP A 285 18.44 0.05 -19.59
N GLN A 286 18.41 0.10 -20.92
CA GLN A 286 19.57 0.50 -21.70
C GLN A 286 19.87 1.99 -21.51
N ALA A 287 21.15 2.35 -21.56
CA ALA A 287 21.58 3.74 -21.47
C ALA A 287 20.86 4.61 -22.51
N ASP A 288 19.94 5.45 -22.06
CA ASP A 288 19.20 6.38 -22.90
C ASP A 288 19.30 7.80 -22.32
N PRO A 289 20.00 8.73 -22.99
CA PRO A 289 20.10 10.12 -22.53
C PRO A 289 18.79 10.90 -22.70
N SER A 290 17.76 10.28 -23.30
CA SER A 290 16.48 10.91 -23.55
C SER A 290 15.67 11.12 -22.27
N PHE A 291 15.85 10.30 -21.24
CA PHE A 291 15.18 10.37 -19.94
C PHE A 291 16.16 10.22 -18.78
N TYR A 292 15.78 10.66 -17.58
CA TYR A 292 16.64 10.59 -16.38
C TYR A 292 16.02 9.80 -15.23
N ASP A 293 14.74 9.46 -15.31
CA ASP A 293 14.04 8.71 -14.27
C ASP A 293 12.99 7.78 -14.89
N VAL A 294 12.66 6.70 -14.18
CA VAL A 294 11.76 5.64 -14.63
C VAL A 294 10.86 5.20 -13.48
N GLU A 295 9.56 5.22 -13.70
CA GLU A 295 8.54 4.74 -12.76
C GLU A 295 7.90 3.45 -13.30
N LEU A 296 7.65 2.48 -12.41
CA LEU A 296 6.95 1.23 -12.74
C LEU A 296 5.43 1.46 -12.76
N GLY A 297 4.74 0.89 -13.75
CA GLY A 297 3.29 0.99 -13.89
C GLY A 297 2.63 -0.32 -14.28
N GLY A 298 1.41 -0.56 -13.77
CA GLY A 298 0.64 -1.77 -14.09
C GLY A 298 1.37 -3.05 -13.68
N LEU A 299 1.94 -3.09 -12.47
CA LEU A 299 2.56 -4.28 -11.92
C LEU A 299 1.47 -5.28 -11.50
N ARG A 300 1.57 -6.52 -11.98
CA ARG A 300 0.66 -7.62 -11.65
C ARG A 300 1.44 -8.89 -11.36
N VAL A 301 0.86 -9.77 -10.56
CA VAL A 301 1.42 -11.08 -10.26
C VAL A 301 0.38 -12.13 -10.57
N LEU A 302 0.68 -13.11 -11.42
CA LEU A 302 -0.24 -14.16 -11.84
C LEU A 302 0.25 -15.53 -11.38
N ASP A 303 -0.64 -16.40 -10.94
CA ASP A 303 -0.31 -17.80 -10.62
C ASP A 303 -0.24 -18.70 -11.87
N SER A 304 -0.07 -20.00 -11.66
CA SER A 304 0.10 -20.98 -12.75
C SER A 304 -1.15 -21.16 -13.64
N ALA A 305 -2.33 -20.76 -13.15
CA ALA A 305 -3.58 -20.75 -13.89
C ALA A 305 -3.88 -19.37 -14.52
N GLY A 306 -3.01 -18.38 -14.31
CA GLY A 306 -3.18 -17.02 -14.78
C GLY A 306 -4.11 -16.17 -13.90
N GLN A 307 -4.34 -16.56 -12.65
CA GLN A 307 -5.13 -15.77 -11.68
C GLN A 307 -4.24 -14.77 -10.95
N ASP A 308 -4.76 -13.58 -10.64
CA ASP A 308 -3.99 -12.58 -9.88
C ASP A 308 -3.66 -13.06 -8.46
N VAL A 309 -2.41 -12.88 -8.06
CA VAL A 309 -1.92 -13.06 -6.70
C VAL A 309 -1.87 -11.69 -6.04
N LEU A 310 -2.52 -11.58 -4.89
CA LEU A 310 -2.61 -10.32 -4.14
C LEU A 310 -1.22 -9.77 -3.80
N ILE A 311 -0.97 -8.51 -4.16
CA ILE A 311 0.20 -7.75 -3.72
C ILE A 311 -0.20 -7.05 -2.42
N LEU A 312 0.42 -7.45 -1.32
CA LEU A 312 0.14 -7.00 0.05
C LEU A 312 0.93 -5.74 0.43
N ASP A 313 2.10 -5.54 -0.16
CA ASP A 313 2.98 -4.40 0.11
C ASP A 313 3.94 -4.17 -1.07
N MET A 314 4.20 -2.90 -1.39
CA MET A 314 5.16 -2.45 -2.41
C MET A 314 5.90 -1.19 -1.93
N PRO A 315 7.06 -1.35 -1.29
CA PRO A 315 7.91 -0.22 -0.88
C PRO A 315 8.36 0.62 -2.08
N TYR A 316 8.57 1.93 -1.86
CA TYR A 316 8.92 2.85 -2.93
C TYR A 316 10.29 2.52 -3.52
N ALA A 317 10.32 2.38 -4.85
CA ALA A 317 11.51 2.01 -5.59
C ALA A 317 12.32 3.25 -5.97
N VAL A 318 13.58 3.35 -5.52
CA VAL A 318 14.46 4.48 -5.87
C VAL A 318 15.31 4.12 -7.09
N SER A 319 15.21 4.92 -8.14
CA SER A 319 16.00 4.79 -9.36
C SER A 319 17.51 4.86 -9.07
N GLU A 320 18.25 3.81 -9.48
CA GLU A 320 19.70 3.74 -9.51
C GLU A 320 20.23 3.98 -10.95
N GLN A 321 21.56 4.03 -11.14
CA GLN A 321 22.15 4.15 -12.48
C GLN A 321 21.72 2.97 -13.38
N GLN A 322 20.74 3.21 -14.26
CA GLN A 322 20.22 2.26 -15.27
C GLN A 322 19.42 1.08 -14.72
N SER A 323 18.93 1.17 -13.49
CA SER A 323 18.03 0.17 -12.93
C SER A 323 17.19 0.72 -11.78
N ILE A 324 16.01 0.15 -11.58
CA ILE A 324 15.15 0.44 -10.44
C ILE A 324 14.87 -0.88 -9.69
N PRO A 325 15.39 -1.04 -8.46
CA PRO A 325 15.08 -2.20 -7.63
C PRO A 325 13.66 -2.06 -7.07
N PHE A 326 12.94 -3.17 -6.94
CA PHE A 326 11.63 -3.21 -6.32
C PHE A 326 11.51 -4.43 -5.41
N SER A 327 10.62 -4.32 -4.44
CA SER A 327 10.25 -5.41 -3.53
C SER A 327 8.75 -5.54 -3.45
N LEU A 328 8.27 -6.76 -3.26
CA LEU A 328 6.85 -7.10 -3.23
C LEU A 328 6.61 -8.09 -2.09
N LYS A 329 5.63 -7.79 -1.24
CA LYS A 329 4.98 -8.82 -0.43
C LYS A 329 3.78 -9.32 -1.22
N ILE A 330 3.68 -10.62 -1.45
CA ILE A 330 2.55 -11.25 -2.13
C ILE A 330 1.91 -12.30 -1.23
N GLY A 331 0.60 -12.51 -1.40
CA GLY A 331 -0.11 -13.62 -0.79
C GLY A 331 0.30 -14.98 -1.37
N PRO A 332 -0.17 -16.10 -0.77
CA PRO A 332 0.04 -17.42 -1.34
C PRO A 332 -0.70 -17.54 -2.70
N PRO A 333 -0.05 -18.10 -3.75
CA PRO A 333 -0.73 -18.39 -5.01
C PRO A 333 -1.85 -19.41 -4.80
N ALA A 334 -3.01 -19.18 -5.41
CA ALA A 334 -4.15 -20.09 -5.32
C ALA A 334 -3.87 -21.42 -6.04
N ASN A 335 -3.16 -21.38 -7.16
CA ASN A 335 -2.79 -22.56 -7.93
C ASN A 335 -1.29 -22.87 -7.80
N PRO A 336 -0.93 -24.11 -7.40
CA PRO A 336 0.48 -24.51 -7.31
C PRO A 336 1.13 -24.51 -8.70
N GLY A 337 2.36 -24.00 -8.78
CA GLY A 337 3.14 -23.92 -10.01
C GLY A 337 3.73 -22.52 -10.24
N PRO A 338 4.27 -22.25 -11.44
CA PRO A 338 4.99 -21.01 -11.71
C PRO A 338 4.12 -19.77 -11.55
N VAL A 339 4.62 -18.81 -10.79
CA VAL A 339 4.08 -17.47 -10.62
C VAL A 339 4.78 -16.53 -11.60
N GLN A 340 4.04 -15.67 -12.29
CA GLN A 340 4.55 -14.64 -13.20
C GLN A 340 4.42 -13.27 -12.57
N VAL A 341 5.52 -12.52 -12.48
CA VAL A 341 5.50 -11.09 -12.18
C VAL A 341 5.55 -10.34 -13.50
N ILE A 342 4.62 -9.41 -13.71
CA ILE A 342 4.40 -8.69 -14.97
C ILE A 342 4.39 -7.19 -14.70
N VAL A 343 5.17 -6.41 -15.46
CA VAL A 343 5.09 -4.95 -15.53
C VAL A 343 4.48 -4.58 -16.88
N ASP A 344 3.26 -4.06 -16.88
CA ASP A 344 2.52 -3.74 -18.11
C ASP A 344 3.05 -2.48 -18.82
N TYR A 345 3.54 -1.48 -18.08
CA TYR A 345 4.16 -0.29 -18.66
C TYR A 345 5.16 0.37 -17.70
N VAL A 346 6.00 1.25 -18.23
CA VAL A 346 6.81 2.18 -17.42
C VAL A 346 6.60 3.60 -17.88
N VAL A 347 6.83 4.55 -16.99
CA VAL A 347 6.80 5.98 -17.31
C VAL A 347 8.22 6.52 -17.22
N VAL A 348 8.76 6.98 -18.35
CA VAL A 348 10.09 7.60 -18.41
C VAL A 348 9.98 9.11 -18.31
N ARG A 349 10.72 9.74 -17.39
CA ARG A 349 10.72 11.20 -17.22
C ARG A 349 11.76 11.86 -18.09
N THR A 350 11.29 12.72 -18.98
CA THR A 350 12.07 13.41 -20.00
C THR A 350 12.14 14.90 -19.68
N PRO A 351 13.35 15.49 -19.59
CA PRO A 351 13.48 16.93 -19.43
C PRO A 351 12.80 17.66 -20.58
N ALA A 352 11.96 18.62 -20.24
CA ALA A 352 11.28 19.46 -21.18
C ALA A 352 11.74 20.92 -21.02
N GLU A 353 11.90 21.62 -22.14
CA GLU A 353 12.17 23.05 -22.17
C GLU A 353 11.21 23.70 -23.16
N ALA A 354 10.00 24.00 -22.69
CA ALA A 354 9.04 24.79 -23.45
C ALA A 354 8.44 25.88 -22.57
N SER A 355 8.28 27.08 -23.11
CA SER A 355 7.67 28.20 -22.40
C SER A 355 6.28 28.48 -22.94
N LEU A 356 5.32 28.63 -22.04
CA LEU A 356 3.96 29.04 -22.29
C LEU A 356 3.75 30.46 -21.76
N PRO A 357 3.70 31.48 -22.63
CA PRO A 357 3.36 32.83 -22.22
C PRO A 357 1.86 32.93 -21.91
N LEU A 358 1.52 33.49 -20.75
CA LEU A 358 0.14 33.77 -20.35
C LEU A 358 0.03 35.24 -19.90
N ASP A 359 -1.17 35.82 -20.03
CA ASP A 359 -1.47 37.15 -19.51
C ASP A 359 -2.73 37.07 -18.64
N PHE A 360 -2.52 37.13 -17.32
CA PHE A 360 -3.57 37.03 -16.32
C PHE A 360 -4.35 38.35 -16.14
N GLY A 361 -3.89 39.44 -16.77
CA GLY A 361 -4.48 40.77 -16.62
C GLY A 361 -4.19 41.41 -15.25
N GLU A 362 -4.72 42.61 -15.03
CA GLU A 362 -4.35 43.43 -13.85
C GLU A 362 -4.95 42.94 -12.52
N ASN A 363 -6.04 42.16 -12.56
CA ASN A 363 -6.76 41.74 -11.35
C ASN A 363 -7.47 40.37 -11.53
N PRO A 364 -6.72 39.26 -11.64
CA PRO A 364 -7.29 37.93 -11.79
C PRO A 364 -8.08 37.49 -10.54
N GLN A 365 -9.19 36.77 -10.74
CA GLN A 365 -10.07 36.30 -9.67
C GLN A 365 -10.18 34.77 -9.64
N PRO A 366 -10.37 34.13 -8.47
CA PRO A 366 -10.72 32.71 -8.40
C PRO A 366 -11.92 32.36 -9.29
N GLY A 367 -11.85 31.23 -9.98
CA GLY A 367 -12.81 30.76 -10.98
C GLY A 367 -12.63 31.38 -12.38
N GLN A 368 -11.65 32.27 -12.58
CA GLN A 368 -11.37 32.85 -13.90
C GLN A 368 -10.62 31.85 -14.79
N THR A 369 -11.10 31.69 -16.02
CA THR A 369 -10.48 30.82 -17.04
C THR A 369 -9.94 31.64 -18.21
N TRP A 370 -8.78 31.24 -18.73
CA TRP A 370 -8.17 31.73 -19.96
C TRP A 370 -8.16 30.63 -21.01
N GLU A 371 -8.69 30.94 -22.19
CA GLU A 371 -8.56 30.10 -23.38
C GLU A 371 -7.15 30.28 -23.96
N VAL A 372 -6.34 29.22 -23.89
CA VAL A 372 -4.91 29.26 -24.25
C VAL A 372 -4.71 28.75 -25.67
N ASN A 373 -5.23 27.55 -25.96
CA ASN A 373 -5.18 26.89 -27.27
C ASN A 373 -3.79 26.90 -27.96
N GLN A 374 -2.73 26.69 -27.19
CA GLN A 374 -1.35 26.76 -27.64
C GLN A 374 -0.66 25.39 -27.63
N ASP A 375 0.01 25.04 -28.72
CA ASP A 375 0.80 23.81 -28.80
C ASP A 375 2.23 24.04 -28.27
N LEU A 376 2.67 23.16 -27.39
CA LEU A 376 4.04 23.03 -26.90
C LEU A 376 4.62 21.74 -27.47
N THR A 377 5.61 21.86 -28.34
CA THR A 377 6.31 20.70 -28.91
C THR A 377 7.64 20.50 -28.21
N VAL A 378 7.80 19.35 -27.56
CA VAL A 378 9.06 18.92 -26.94
C VAL A 378 9.48 17.63 -27.62
N ARG A 379 10.57 17.71 -28.40
CA ARG A 379 11.04 16.63 -29.27
C ARG A 379 9.92 16.17 -30.23
N GLU A 380 9.56 14.88 -30.24
CA GLU A 380 8.49 14.31 -31.05
C GLU A 380 7.08 14.41 -30.42
N HIS A 381 6.98 14.82 -29.15
CA HIS A 381 5.71 14.92 -28.44
C HIS A 381 5.15 16.34 -28.53
N THR A 382 3.84 16.44 -28.81
CA THR A 382 3.13 17.72 -28.85
C THR A 382 2.03 17.71 -27.82
N LEU A 383 2.07 18.71 -26.94
CA LEU A 383 1.13 18.96 -25.85
C LEU A 383 0.40 20.27 -26.16
N ARG A 384 -0.91 20.21 -26.40
CA ARG A 384 -1.76 21.37 -26.63
C ARG A 384 -2.37 21.84 -25.33
N VAL A 385 -1.97 23.00 -24.84
CA VAL A 385 -2.60 23.65 -23.69
C VAL A 385 -3.91 24.27 -24.15
N LEU A 386 -5.03 23.72 -23.71
CA LEU A 386 -6.37 24.17 -24.10
C LEU A 386 -6.77 25.41 -23.31
N SER A 387 -6.71 25.33 -21.99
CA SER A 387 -7.11 26.40 -21.08
C SER A 387 -6.25 26.42 -19.82
N ALA A 388 -6.31 27.55 -19.11
CA ALA A 388 -5.75 27.73 -17.79
C ALA A 388 -6.85 28.32 -16.88
N GLU A 389 -6.97 27.86 -15.64
CA GLU A 389 -7.99 28.31 -14.70
C GLU A 389 -7.34 28.69 -13.36
N TYR A 390 -7.68 29.86 -12.85
CA TYR A 390 -7.38 30.22 -11.47
C TYR A 390 -8.35 29.47 -10.56
N PHE A 391 -7.88 28.40 -9.94
CA PHE A 391 -8.64 27.61 -9.00
C PHE A 391 -8.23 27.91 -7.55
N GLN A 392 -9.22 28.20 -6.71
CA GLN A 392 -9.07 28.27 -5.27
C GLN A 392 -10.42 27.89 -4.64
N GLU A 393 -10.45 26.75 -3.96
CA GLU A 393 -11.67 26.18 -3.40
C GLU A 393 -12.23 27.01 -2.23
N SER A 394 -11.35 27.54 -1.39
CA SER A 394 -11.69 28.40 -0.25
C SER A 394 -10.57 29.40 0.03
N PRO A 395 -10.81 30.48 0.80
CA PRO A 395 -9.77 31.45 1.15
C PRO A 395 -8.55 30.84 1.87
N GLN A 396 -8.70 29.66 2.48
CA GLN A 396 -7.65 28.92 3.17
C GLN A 396 -7.04 27.80 2.30
N ALA A 397 -7.66 27.46 1.17
CA ALA A 397 -7.17 26.44 0.26
C ALA A 397 -5.98 26.96 -0.59
N PRO A 398 -5.09 26.06 -1.07
CA PRO A 398 -4.00 26.43 -1.95
C PRO A 398 -4.50 27.14 -3.21
N ILE A 399 -3.78 28.20 -3.61
CA ILE A 399 -4.02 28.92 -4.85
C ILE A 399 -3.39 28.12 -5.99
N MET A 400 -4.19 27.72 -6.97
CA MET A 400 -3.73 26.88 -8.08
C MET A 400 -4.05 27.51 -9.42
N LEU A 401 -3.15 27.30 -10.39
CA LEU A 401 -3.45 27.44 -11.79
C LEU A 401 -3.62 26.04 -12.39
N MET A 402 -4.85 25.69 -12.73
CA MET A 402 -5.19 24.42 -13.36
C MET A 402 -5.08 24.57 -14.88
N LEU A 403 -4.18 23.80 -15.50
CA LEU A 403 -4.02 23.75 -16.95
C LEU A 403 -4.79 22.55 -17.48
N SER A 404 -5.61 22.75 -18.51
CA SER A 404 -6.19 21.66 -19.31
C SER A 404 -5.31 21.43 -20.53
N LEU A 405 -4.84 20.20 -20.71
CA LEU A 405 -3.78 19.85 -21.65
C LEU A 405 -4.23 18.71 -22.53
N GLN A 406 -3.96 18.76 -23.82
CA GLN A 406 -4.24 17.69 -24.77
C GLN A 406 -2.95 17.13 -25.38
N ALA A 407 -2.66 15.84 -25.22
CA ALA A 407 -1.51 15.16 -25.83
C ALA A 407 -1.90 13.81 -26.44
N LYS A 408 -0.95 13.15 -27.10
CA LYS A 408 -1.10 11.75 -27.50
C LYS A 408 -1.08 10.83 -26.26
N PRO A 409 -1.66 9.61 -26.35
CA PRO A 409 -1.75 8.68 -25.20
C PRO A 409 -0.40 8.21 -24.62
N ASP A 410 0.69 8.38 -25.36
CA ASP A 410 2.04 8.06 -24.89
C ASP A 410 2.58 9.11 -23.91
N VAL A 411 2.05 10.34 -23.89
CA VAL A 411 2.39 11.33 -22.87
C VAL A 411 1.60 11.02 -21.61
N PHE A 412 2.25 10.42 -20.62
CA PHE A 412 1.63 10.03 -19.35
C PHE A 412 1.51 11.19 -18.37
N SER A 413 2.43 12.15 -18.36
CA SER A 413 2.32 13.31 -17.48
C SER A 413 3.08 14.53 -17.99
N ALA A 414 2.72 15.71 -17.50
CA ALA A 414 3.42 16.95 -17.81
C ALA A 414 3.53 17.85 -16.58
N MET A 415 4.74 18.35 -16.29
CA MET A 415 5.00 19.19 -15.12
C MET A 415 5.33 20.62 -15.55
N PHE A 416 4.61 21.58 -14.98
CA PHE A 416 4.80 23.01 -15.22
C PHE A 416 5.33 23.71 -13.97
N ALA A 417 6.19 24.70 -14.16
CA ALA A 417 6.67 25.58 -13.11
C ALA A 417 6.67 27.03 -13.62
N ASP A 418 6.34 27.99 -12.75
CA ASP A 418 6.60 29.41 -13.01
C ASP A 418 7.83 29.85 -12.21
N PHE A 419 8.93 30.10 -12.92
CA PHE A 419 10.18 30.55 -12.31
C PHE A 419 10.24 32.08 -12.16
N GLY A 420 9.26 32.81 -12.68
CA GLY A 420 9.20 34.27 -12.64
C GLY A 420 8.49 34.85 -11.40
N THR A 421 7.86 34.00 -10.58
CA THR A 421 7.00 34.37 -9.45
C THR A 421 7.26 33.45 -8.25
N GLU A 422 6.74 33.79 -7.06
CA GLU A 422 6.81 32.93 -5.87
C GLU A 422 5.84 31.74 -6.04
N THR A 423 6.36 30.62 -6.54
CA THR A 423 5.64 29.35 -6.65
C THR A 423 6.01 28.39 -5.53
N VAL A 424 5.02 27.66 -5.00
CA VAL A 424 5.20 26.64 -3.94
C VAL A 424 5.55 25.27 -4.53
N GLY A 425 5.12 25.01 -5.77
CA GLY A 425 5.35 23.75 -6.48
C GLY A 425 4.57 23.64 -7.79
N GLY A 426 4.89 22.63 -8.58
CA GLY A 426 4.19 22.23 -9.80
C GLY A 426 3.78 20.77 -9.71
N GLY A 427 2.53 20.46 -10.05
CA GLY A 427 1.96 19.12 -10.09
C GLY A 427 1.80 18.63 -11.53
N GLY A 428 2.17 17.38 -11.77
CA GLY A 428 1.85 16.68 -13.02
C GLY A 428 0.50 15.98 -12.91
N GLY A 429 -0.24 15.91 -14.01
CA GLY A 429 -1.37 14.98 -14.12
C GLY A 429 -1.28 14.17 -15.40
N SER A 430 -2.18 13.19 -15.52
CA SER A 430 -2.09 12.11 -16.51
C SER A 430 -3.34 11.99 -17.36
N PRO A 431 -3.24 11.69 -18.67
CA PRO A 431 -4.40 11.43 -19.51
C PRO A 431 -5.10 10.12 -19.14
N ASN A 432 -6.41 10.22 -19.00
CA ASN A 432 -7.30 9.06 -18.92
C ASN A 432 -7.30 8.29 -20.25
N THR A 433 -7.67 7.01 -20.18
CA THR A 433 -7.63 6.03 -21.28
C THR A 433 -8.46 6.40 -22.52
N ASP A 434 -9.39 7.35 -22.42
CA ASP A 434 -10.37 7.66 -23.48
C ASP A 434 -10.11 8.93 -24.30
N GLY A 435 -9.05 9.65 -24.03
CA GLY A 435 -8.64 10.66 -25.00
C GLY A 435 -7.98 11.85 -24.39
N ASN A 436 -6.66 11.85 -24.56
CA ASN A 436 -5.79 12.98 -24.84
C ASN A 436 -5.78 14.15 -23.85
N VAL A 437 -6.84 14.46 -23.09
CA VAL A 437 -6.96 15.64 -22.24
C VAL A 437 -6.73 15.29 -20.77
N PHE A 438 -5.81 16.00 -20.13
CA PHE A 438 -5.48 15.85 -18.71
C PHE A 438 -5.17 17.19 -18.07
N ARG A 439 -5.10 17.22 -16.74
CA ARG A 439 -4.82 18.44 -16.00
C ARG A 439 -3.41 18.47 -15.45
N ALA A 440 -2.79 19.64 -15.41
CA ALA A 440 -1.60 19.90 -14.60
C ALA A 440 -1.87 21.11 -13.71
N ALA A 441 -1.20 21.20 -12.57
CA ALA A 441 -1.39 22.30 -11.62
C ALA A 441 -0.09 23.04 -11.38
N VAL A 442 -0.16 24.37 -11.26
CA VAL A 442 0.93 25.18 -10.70
C VAL A 442 0.40 25.84 -9.44
N ILE A 443 1.07 25.62 -8.32
CA ILE A 443 0.65 26.10 -7.01
C ILE A 443 1.36 27.42 -6.73
N TYR A 444 0.59 28.45 -6.41
CA TYR A 444 1.07 29.78 -6.12
C TYR A 444 0.93 30.12 -4.65
N GLU A 445 1.88 30.93 -4.19
CA GLU A 445 1.79 31.65 -2.93
C GLU A 445 0.77 32.80 -3.05
N LYS A 446 0.94 33.58 -4.11
CA LYS A 446 0.02 34.62 -4.50
C LYS A 446 -0.20 34.53 -5.99
N PHE A 447 -1.47 34.55 -6.40
CA PHE A 447 -1.79 34.43 -7.82
C PHE A 447 -1.18 35.60 -8.61
N PRO A 448 -0.44 35.34 -9.70
CA PRO A 448 0.28 36.36 -10.44
C PRO A 448 -0.66 37.27 -11.26
N THR A 449 -0.28 38.54 -11.40
CA THR A 449 -0.98 39.54 -12.22
C THR A 449 -0.17 39.87 -13.48
N GLY A 450 -0.85 40.14 -14.59
CA GLY A 450 -0.23 40.52 -15.86
C GLY A 450 0.44 39.34 -16.55
N LYS A 451 1.54 39.61 -17.26
CA LYS A 451 2.22 38.59 -18.07
C LYS A 451 3.07 37.65 -17.21
N ALA A 452 2.90 36.36 -17.44
CA ALA A 452 3.67 35.29 -16.83
C ALA A 452 4.23 34.33 -17.88
N HIS A 453 5.26 33.56 -17.49
CA HIS A 453 5.91 32.58 -18.35
C HIS A 453 5.97 31.24 -17.63
N LEU A 454 4.99 30.39 -17.89
CA LEU A 454 5.06 29.01 -17.40
C LEU A 454 6.10 28.25 -18.21
N SER A 455 6.87 27.41 -17.54
CA SER A 455 7.85 26.52 -18.13
C SER A 455 7.37 25.09 -17.95
N LEU A 456 7.21 24.36 -19.05
CA LEU A 456 7.10 22.91 -19.02
C LEU A 456 8.50 22.36 -18.74
N THR A 457 8.68 21.73 -17.59
CA THR A 457 9.99 21.29 -17.07
C THR A 457 10.24 19.81 -17.26
N ASP A 458 9.19 18.99 -17.23
CA ASP A 458 9.27 17.54 -17.34
C ASP A 458 8.06 16.98 -18.09
N LEU A 459 8.29 15.90 -18.84
CA LEU A 459 7.25 15.08 -19.46
C LEU A 459 7.46 13.62 -19.07
N GLY A 460 6.45 13.01 -18.45
CA GLY A 460 6.38 11.57 -18.26
C GLY A 460 5.86 10.92 -19.54
N ILE A 461 6.64 10.01 -20.12
CA ILE A 461 6.27 9.30 -21.35
C ILE A 461 6.09 7.82 -21.04
N ARG A 462 4.91 7.29 -21.37
CA ARG A 462 4.59 5.87 -21.22
C ARG A 462 5.34 5.04 -22.26
N ARG A 463 5.91 3.92 -21.80
CA ARG A 463 6.49 2.86 -22.61
C ARG A 463 5.76 1.57 -22.24
N ASP A 464 5.04 1.02 -23.18
CA ASP A 464 4.30 -0.22 -22.96
C ASP A 464 5.22 -1.45 -22.99
N GLY A 465 5.00 -2.35 -22.04
CA GLY A 465 5.57 -3.69 -22.00
C GLY A 465 4.69 -4.68 -22.79
N PRO A 466 4.44 -5.91 -22.28
CA PRO A 466 4.71 -6.36 -20.90
C PRO A 466 6.12 -6.93 -20.71
N TRP A 467 6.79 -6.53 -19.62
CA TRP A 467 7.98 -7.24 -19.14
C TRP A 467 7.57 -8.25 -18.09
N SER A 468 7.94 -9.51 -18.27
CA SER A 468 7.52 -10.56 -17.34
C SER A 468 8.65 -11.48 -16.96
N VAL A 469 8.55 -12.04 -15.75
CA VAL A 469 9.49 -13.00 -15.20
C VAL A 469 8.69 -14.06 -14.45
N SER A 470 9.03 -15.33 -14.68
CA SER A 470 8.37 -16.46 -14.02
C SER A 470 9.29 -17.06 -12.97
N TRP A 471 8.73 -17.34 -11.80
CA TRP A 471 9.39 -18.04 -10.72
C TRP A 471 8.51 -19.17 -10.21
N ASN A 472 9.11 -20.28 -9.79
CA ASN A 472 8.35 -21.41 -9.24
C ASN A 472 8.48 -21.42 -7.71
N PRO A 473 7.40 -21.12 -6.96
CA PRO A 473 7.41 -21.24 -5.52
C PRO A 473 7.81 -22.67 -5.10
N PRO A 474 8.59 -22.81 -4.00
CA PRO A 474 8.81 -24.11 -3.39
C PRO A 474 7.45 -24.76 -3.14
N THR A 475 7.27 -25.99 -3.61
CA THR A 475 6.01 -26.71 -3.42
C THR A 475 5.80 -26.94 -1.93
N VAL A 476 4.92 -26.18 -1.29
CA VAL A 476 4.28 -26.59 -0.04
C VAL A 476 3.46 -27.83 -0.39
N ASP A 477 3.83 -29.01 0.08
CA ASP A 477 3.04 -30.22 -0.16
C ASP A 477 1.71 -30.10 0.60
N PRO A 478 0.57 -29.93 -0.09
CA PRO A 478 -0.73 -29.78 0.55
C PRO A 478 -1.18 -31.06 1.27
N ASN A 479 -0.44 -32.17 1.15
CA ASN A 479 -0.67 -33.42 1.88
C ASN A 479 0.30 -33.63 3.06
N THR A 480 1.06 -32.62 3.48
CA THR A 480 1.90 -32.76 4.67
C THR A 480 0.99 -33.01 5.88
N PRO A 481 1.08 -34.16 6.57
CA PRO A 481 0.04 -34.60 7.49
C PRO A 481 -0.03 -33.70 8.73
N ALA A 482 -1.10 -32.91 8.83
CA ALA A 482 -1.46 -32.23 10.06
C ALA A 482 -2.03 -33.24 11.07
N ARG A 483 -1.64 -33.12 12.34
CA ARG A 483 -2.25 -33.90 13.45
C ARG A 483 -3.03 -32.95 14.33
N GLN A 484 -4.21 -33.38 14.76
CA GLN A 484 -5.02 -32.63 15.72
C GLN A 484 -5.44 -33.50 16.90
N LEU A 485 -5.79 -32.89 18.03
CA LEU A 485 -6.42 -33.60 19.13
C LEU A 485 -7.73 -34.26 18.65
N ALA A 486 -7.97 -35.52 19.02
CA ALA A 486 -9.20 -36.23 18.63
C ALA A 486 -10.47 -35.65 19.23
N SER A 487 -10.38 -35.01 20.40
CA SER A 487 -11.48 -34.43 21.15
C SER A 487 -10.93 -33.42 22.15
N PRO A 488 -11.67 -32.34 22.49
CA PRO A 488 -11.27 -31.43 23.56
C PRO A 488 -10.93 -32.15 24.87
N ILE A 489 -9.96 -31.62 25.62
CA ILE A 489 -9.60 -32.13 26.95
C ILE A 489 -9.98 -31.07 27.98
N THR A 490 -10.90 -31.43 28.87
CA THR A 490 -11.31 -30.58 29.99
C THR A 490 -10.72 -31.13 31.30
N ASP A 491 -10.08 -30.25 32.07
CA ASP A 491 -9.58 -30.53 33.42
C ASP A 491 -10.09 -29.43 34.38
N THR A 492 -10.61 -29.83 35.54
CA THR A 492 -11.20 -28.92 36.53
C THR A 492 -10.50 -29.12 37.88
N ARG A 493 -9.93 -28.04 38.43
CA ARG A 493 -9.23 -28.04 39.73
C ARG A 493 -9.61 -26.79 40.52
N ASP A 494 -9.92 -26.97 41.80
CA ASP A 494 -10.21 -25.89 42.76
C ASP A 494 -11.25 -24.84 42.27
N GLY A 495 -12.21 -25.27 41.46
CA GLY A 495 -13.29 -24.43 40.93
C GLY A 495 -12.98 -23.72 39.62
N PHE A 496 -11.76 -23.84 39.10
CA PHE A 496 -11.38 -23.43 37.75
C PHE A 496 -11.53 -24.60 36.79
N THR A 497 -11.95 -24.34 35.56
CA THR A 497 -12.01 -25.33 34.48
C THR A 497 -11.14 -24.85 33.32
N ILE A 498 -10.23 -25.70 32.84
CA ILE A 498 -9.49 -25.47 31.60
C ILE A 498 -9.96 -26.48 30.55
N THR A 499 -10.46 -26.01 29.42
CA THR A 499 -10.81 -26.86 28.27
C THR A 499 -9.86 -26.57 27.12
N VAL A 500 -8.92 -27.48 26.86
CA VAL A 500 -8.09 -27.46 25.64
C VAL A 500 -8.97 -27.89 24.47
N LYS A 501 -9.44 -26.92 23.69
CA LYS A 501 -10.37 -27.10 22.57
C LYS A 501 -9.68 -27.75 21.37
N ASN A 502 -8.48 -27.29 21.04
CA ASN A 502 -7.73 -27.80 19.88
C ASN A 502 -6.20 -27.68 20.07
N VAL A 503 -5.46 -28.62 19.49
CA VAL A 503 -4.01 -28.52 19.28
C VAL A 503 -3.75 -28.98 17.85
N SER A 504 -3.36 -28.05 16.98
CA SER A 504 -3.09 -28.31 15.57
C SER A 504 -1.58 -28.29 15.32
N LEU A 505 -1.05 -29.38 14.77
CA LEU A 505 0.35 -29.55 14.42
C LEU A 505 0.48 -29.48 12.89
N THR A 506 1.10 -28.42 12.37
CA THR A 506 1.35 -28.24 10.93
C THR A 506 2.84 -28.02 10.65
N ALA A 507 3.25 -28.17 9.39
CA ALA A 507 4.61 -27.84 8.97
C ALA A 507 4.92 -26.33 9.04
N ALA A 508 3.89 -25.48 9.09
CA ALA A 508 3.99 -24.03 9.18
C ALA A 508 3.99 -23.50 10.63
N GLY A 509 3.58 -24.32 11.60
CA GLY A 509 3.41 -23.87 13.00
C GLY A 509 2.56 -24.83 13.84
N THR A 510 2.64 -24.69 15.16
CA THR A 510 1.74 -25.39 16.09
C THR A 510 0.81 -24.40 16.74
N THR A 511 -0.50 -24.59 16.60
CA THR A 511 -1.51 -23.71 17.21
C THR A 511 -2.25 -24.46 18.32
N VAL A 512 -2.43 -23.83 19.47
CA VAL A 512 -3.10 -24.39 20.64
C VAL A 512 -4.23 -23.46 21.05
N THR A 513 -5.47 -23.95 21.04
CA THR A 513 -6.67 -23.21 21.45
C THR A 513 -7.25 -23.81 22.72
N TYR A 514 -7.49 -22.99 23.74
CA TYR A 514 -8.04 -23.43 25.01
C TYR A 514 -8.90 -22.35 25.67
N LEU A 515 -9.72 -22.81 26.60
CA LEU A 515 -10.72 -22.05 27.33
C LEU A 515 -10.41 -22.12 28.82
N ILE A 516 -10.60 -21.03 29.55
CA ILE A 516 -10.52 -20.98 31.02
C ILE A 516 -11.84 -20.44 31.58
N GLU A 517 -12.48 -21.19 32.46
CA GLU A 517 -13.69 -20.80 33.22
C GLU A 517 -13.33 -20.66 34.71
N ALA A 518 -13.76 -19.59 35.37
CA ALA A 518 -13.42 -19.27 36.76
C ALA A 518 -14.66 -19.00 37.64
N PRO A 519 -14.63 -19.27 38.97
CA PRO A 519 -15.83 -19.31 39.80
C PRO A 519 -16.28 -17.96 40.43
N TYR A 520 -15.77 -16.78 40.03
CA TYR A 520 -16.17 -15.49 40.65
C TYR A 520 -16.19 -14.27 39.70
N PRO A 521 -17.17 -13.35 39.84
CA PRO A 521 -17.29 -12.15 39.02
C PRO A 521 -16.35 -11.00 39.43
N PHE A 522 -15.96 -10.22 38.44
CA PHE A 522 -15.08 -9.05 38.46
C PHE A 522 -15.59 -7.90 39.37
N ASP A 523 -14.75 -7.36 40.27
CA ASP A 523 -14.98 -6.07 40.94
C ASP A 523 -14.17 -4.98 40.21
N SER A 524 -14.87 -4.16 39.42
CA SER A 524 -14.30 -3.07 38.61
C SER A 524 -13.67 -1.93 39.42
N ARG A 525 -13.71 -1.96 40.76
CA ARG A 525 -13.14 -0.88 41.60
C ARG A 525 -11.73 -1.12 42.12
N THR A 526 -11.23 -2.35 42.12
CA THR A 526 -9.92 -2.67 42.74
C THR A 526 -8.82 -3.08 41.77
N GLY A 527 -9.14 -3.39 40.51
CA GLY A 527 -8.15 -3.58 39.44
C GLY A 527 -7.07 -4.64 39.70
N LEU A 528 -7.31 -5.59 40.61
CA LEU A 528 -6.33 -6.61 40.99
C LEU A 528 -7.04 -7.92 41.33
N VAL A 529 -6.50 -9.01 40.77
CA VAL A 529 -6.87 -10.44 40.83
C VAL A 529 -7.73 -10.86 39.62
N THR A 530 -7.12 -11.18 38.47
CA THR A 530 -6.87 -12.59 38.06
C THR A 530 -5.54 -12.87 37.32
N ASP A 531 -4.60 -11.93 37.17
CA ASP A 531 -3.36 -12.13 36.40
C ASP A 531 -2.24 -12.97 37.06
N ALA A 532 -2.48 -13.55 38.24
CA ALA A 532 -1.40 -14.16 39.04
C ALA A 532 -1.08 -15.63 38.70
N CYS A 533 -2.01 -16.38 38.09
CA CYS A 533 -1.89 -17.84 37.94
C CYS A 533 -1.56 -18.35 36.54
N PHE A 534 -1.74 -17.55 35.49
CA PHE A 534 -1.59 -18.00 34.11
C PHE A 534 -0.77 -16.95 33.33
N GLN A 535 0.55 -16.95 33.48
CA GLN A 535 1.42 -16.00 32.75
C GLN A 535 2.07 -16.62 31.52
N THR A 536 2.32 -17.93 31.55
CA THR A 536 2.93 -18.65 30.44
C THR A 536 2.24 -19.98 30.23
N THR A 537 2.16 -20.38 28.96
CA THR A 537 1.82 -21.75 28.58
C THR A 537 3.03 -22.42 27.96
N THR A 538 3.32 -23.63 28.43
CA THR A 538 4.47 -24.42 28.01
C THR A 538 4.01 -25.74 27.42
N LEU A 539 4.32 -25.95 26.15
CA LEU A 539 4.12 -27.22 25.47
C LEU A 539 5.33 -28.13 25.74
N ARG A 540 5.12 -29.25 26.42
CA ARG A 540 6.15 -30.26 26.68
C ARG A 540 6.08 -31.37 25.63
N LEU A 541 7.23 -31.72 25.06
CA LEU A 541 7.38 -32.68 23.99
C LEU A 541 7.84 -34.05 24.52
N ALA A 542 7.57 -35.11 23.76
CA ALA A 542 7.88 -36.49 24.16
C ALA A 542 9.38 -36.76 24.40
N ASP A 543 10.27 -35.96 23.81
CA ASP A 543 11.72 -36.03 24.00
C ASP A 543 12.21 -35.26 25.25
N GLY A 544 11.29 -34.61 25.97
CA GLY A 544 11.56 -33.81 27.16
C GLY A 544 11.89 -32.35 26.88
N SER A 545 11.85 -31.90 25.63
CA SER A 545 12.00 -30.47 25.29
C SER A 545 10.71 -29.67 25.54
N GLU A 546 10.84 -28.37 25.76
CA GLU A 546 9.74 -27.48 26.12
C GLU A 546 9.71 -26.25 25.21
N LYS A 547 8.53 -25.85 24.77
CA LYS A 547 8.27 -24.60 24.04
C LYS A 547 7.34 -23.75 24.89
N THR A 548 7.72 -22.52 25.21
CA THR A 548 6.94 -21.65 26.09
C THR A 548 6.49 -20.41 25.34
N THR A 549 5.24 -20.02 25.52
CA THR A 549 4.68 -18.75 25.07
C THR A 549 4.13 -17.97 26.26
N VAL A 550 4.10 -16.65 26.13
CA VAL A 550 3.46 -15.76 27.12
C VAL A 550 2.01 -15.64 26.72
N LEU A 551 1.12 -15.79 27.69
CA LEU A 551 -0.31 -15.59 27.51
C LEU A 551 -0.58 -14.16 27.04
N ARG A 552 -1.09 -14.00 25.83
CA ARG A 552 -1.60 -12.71 25.32
C ARG A 552 -3.11 -12.69 25.51
N GLY A 553 -3.65 -11.55 25.95
CA GLY A 553 -5.03 -11.41 26.45
C GLY A 553 -6.09 -12.12 25.59
N GLY A 554 -7.02 -12.80 26.26
CA GLY A 554 -8.11 -13.55 25.65
C GLY A 554 -9.33 -12.68 25.36
N PHE A 555 -10.21 -13.20 24.51
CA PHE A 555 -11.52 -12.62 24.21
C PHE A 555 -12.60 -13.46 24.92
N GLY A 556 -13.57 -12.82 25.59
CA GLY A 556 -14.66 -13.54 26.27
C GLY A 556 -15.51 -12.67 27.20
N ASP A 557 -16.72 -13.15 27.51
CA ASP A 557 -17.61 -12.60 28.55
C ASP A 557 -17.07 -12.93 29.95
N ASP A 558 -17.52 -12.19 30.99
CA ASP A 558 -17.00 -12.15 32.37
C ASP A 558 -16.77 -13.49 33.12
N ASP A 559 -17.15 -14.66 32.56
CA ASP A 559 -17.00 -15.99 33.16
C ASP A 559 -16.21 -17.03 32.30
N GLU A 560 -15.92 -16.75 31.02
CA GLU A 560 -15.33 -17.71 30.07
C GLU A 560 -14.34 -17.01 29.11
N MET A 561 -13.04 -17.28 29.25
CA MET A 561 -11.98 -16.65 28.44
C MET A 561 -11.34 -17.65 27.46
N GLU A 562 -11.41 -17.37 26.16
CA GLU A 562 -10.77 -18.19 25.12
C GLU A 562 -9.42 -17.60 24.66
N TYR A 563 -8.43 -18.48 24.53
CA TYR A 563 -7.06 -18.15 24.16
C TYR A 563 -6.62 -19.00 22.98
N THR A 564 -5.93 -18.37 22.02
CA THR A 564 -5.25 -19.08 20.91
C THR A 564 -3.78 -18.70 20.92
N GLU A 565 -2.93 -19.71 21.08
CA GLU A 565 -1.49 -19.55 21.20
C GLU A 565 -0.77 -20.20 20.03
N ASN A 566 0.19 -19.48 19.46
CA ASN A 566 1.03 -19.96 18.37
C ASN A 566 2.42 -20.32 18.88
N TYR A 567 2.84 -21.55 18.62
CA TYR A 567 4.16 -22.08 18.92
C TYR A 567 4.95 -22.27 17.61
N PRO A 568 6.29 -22.15 17.65
CA PRO A 568 7.14 -22.44 16.51
C PRO A 568 6.85 -23.81 15.89
N ALA A 569 7.06 -23.94 14.57
CA ALA A 569 6.84 -25.19 13.86
C ALA A 569 7.55 -26.37 14.53
N LEU A 570 6.80 -27.43 14.81
CA LEU A 570 7.31 -28.68 15.36
C LEU A 570 7.56 -29.66 14.21
N SER A 571 8.67 -30.38 14.27
CA SER A 571 8.90 -31.52 13.38
C SER A 571 7.86 -32.62 13.62
N LEU A 572 7.53 -33.39 12.60
CA LEU A 572 6.55 -34.52 12.72
C LEU A 572 6.97 -35.59 13.75
N SER A 573 8.22 -35.58 14.22
CA SER A 573 8.74 -36.41 15.31
C SER A 573 8.54 -35.83 16.71
N GLU A 574 8.36 -34.52 16.83
CA GLU A 574 8.13 -33.81 18.09
C GLU A 574 6.64 -33.86 18.43
N THR A 575 6.23 -34.90 19.15
CA THR A 575 4.83 -35.04 19.59
C THR A 575 4.64 -34.36 20.94
N PRO A 576 3.69 -33.41 21.08
CA PRO A 576 3.34 -32.85 22.38
C PRO A 576 2.77 -33.94 23.29
N VAL A 577 3.19 -33.94 24.55
CA VAL A 577 2.71 -34.89 25.58
C VAL A 577 1.94 -34.20 26.69
N SER A 578 2.18 -32.91 26.93
CA SER A 578 1.39 -32.12 27.87
C SER A 578 1.46 -30.63 27.57
N LEU A 579 0.43 -29.92 28.00
CA LEU A 579 0.37 -28.46 28.08
C LEU A 579 0.44 -28.08 29.56
N VAL A 580 1.41 -27.23 29.91
CA VAL A 580 1.69 -26.83 31.28
C VAL A 580 1.38 -25.35 31.44
N PHE A 581 0.52 -25.01 32.38
CA PHE A 581 0.23 -23.64 32.76
C PHE A 581 1.02 -23.28 34.03
N SER A 582 1.85 -22.24 33.98
CA SER A 582 2.73 -21.87 35.10
C SER A 582 2.24 -20.64 35.87
N CYS A 583 2.22 -20.75 37.21
CA CYS A 583 1.85 -19.68 38.15
C CYS A 583 3.09 -18.95 38.70
N ILE A 584 3.18 -17.62 38.61
CA ILE A 584 4.38 -16.88 39.03
C ILE A 584 4.26 -16.28 40.45
N THR A 585 3.05 -16.07 41.01
CA THR A 585 2.94 -15.47 42.37
C THR A 585 1.86 -16.10 43.25
N GLY A 586 2.28 -16.59 44.43
CA GLY A 586 1.43 -17.23 45.43
C GLY A 586 0.66 -16.23 46.31
N THR A 587 -0.45 -15.71 45.80
CA THR A 587 -1.39 -14.88 46.59
C THR A 587 -2.59 -15.64 47.14
N LEU A 588 -2.77 -16.91 46.79
CA LEU A 588 -3.63 -17.80 47.57
C LEU A 588 -2.83 -18.36 48.75
N VAL A 589 -3.10 -17.76 49.90
CA VAL A 589 -2.57 -18.13 51.21
C VAL A 589 -2.54 -19.66 51.38
N ASN A 590 -1.31 -20.22 51.37
CA ASN A 590 -0.91 -21.58 51.80
C ASN A 590 -0.84 -22.76 50.79
N GLN A 591 -0.71 -22.54 49.48
CA GLN A 591 -0.21 -23.60 48.58
C GLN A 591 0.85 -22.99 47.65
N GLY A 592 2.02 -23.63 47.47
CA GLY A 592 3.09 -23.12 46.60
C GLY A 592 2.69 -23.01 45.11
N PRO A 593 3.57 -22.53 44.22
CA PRO A 593 3.29 -22.55 42.78
C PRO A 593 3.08 -24.00 42.36
N GLN A 594 1.85 -24.34 41.96
CA GLN A 594 1.56 -25.61 41.33
C GLN A 594 1.32 -25.37 39.87
N ASP A 595 2.24 -25.87 39.04
CA ASP A 595 2.04 -25.91 37.59
C ASP A 595 0.84 -26.82 37.28
N TRP A 596 -0.08 -26.32 36.46
CA TRP A 596 -1.21 -27.10 36.01
C TRP A 596 -0.83 -27.80 34.71
N GLU A 597 -0.41 -29.05 34.83
CA GLU A 597 -0.12 -29.91 33.68
C GLU A 597 -1.38 -30.65 33.21
N ILE A 598 -1.73 -30.45 31.93
CA ILE A 598 -2.80 -31.15 31.21
C ILE A 598 -2.14 -32.11 30.20
N PRO A 599 -2.29 -33.44 30.37
CA PRO A 599 -1.73 -34.40 29.44
C PRO A 599 -2.45 -34.35 28.08
N LEU A 600 -1.68 -34.23 27.01
CA LEU A 600 -2.17 -34.26 25.63
C LEU A 600 -2.06 -35.69 25.10
N ALA A 601 -3.18 -36.28 24.71
CA ALA A 601 -3.22 -37.65 24.18
C ALA A 601 -4.18 -37.75 22.99
N ASN A 602 -4.01 -38.83 22.20
CA ASN A 602 -4.91 -39.20 21.09
C ASN A 602 -4.91 -38.20 19.93
N PHE A 603 -3.73 -37.90 19.38
CA PHE A 603 -3.64 -37.19 18.10
C PHE A 603 -4.11 -38.09 16.96
N VAL A 604 -5.05 -37.57 16.15
CA VAL A 604 -5.52 -38.23 14.93
C VAL A 604 -4.99 -37.47 13.71
N ALA A 605 -4.92 -38.15 12.57
CA ALA A 605 -4.73 -37.47 11.30
C ALA A 605 -5.86 -36.45 11.16
N ALA A 606 -5.51 -35.18 10.91
CA ALA A 606 -6.52 -34.19 10.65
C ALA A 606 -7.33 -34.66 9.42
N PRO A 607 -8.67 -34.68 9.48
CA PRO A 607 -9.45 -34.73 8.25
C PRO A 607 -8.99 -33.56 7.36
N PRO A 608 -9.06 -33.67 6.02
CA PRO A 608 -8.78 -32.52 5.16
C PRO A 608 -9.52 -31.33 5.73
N THR A 609 -8.76 -30.30 6.09
CA THR A 609 -9.24 -29.18 6.87
C THR A 609 -10.45 -28.61 6.14
N PRO A 610 -11.58 -28.33 6.82
CA PRO A 610 -12.46 -27.29 6.34
C PRO A 610 -11.55 -26.08 6.11
N ILE A 611 -11.54 -25.61 4.87
CA ILE A 611 -10.78 -24.44 4.43
C ILE A 611 -11.03 -23.36 5.51
N PRO A 612 -9.99 -22.81 6.19
CA PRO A 612 -10.20 -21.58 6.96
C PRO A 612 -10.83 -20.60 5.98
N SER A 613 -11.94 -19.96 6.38
CA SER A 613 -12.71 -19.08 5.52
C SER A 613 -11.76 -18.30 4.62
N PRO A 614 -11.89 -18.43 3.29
CA PRO A 614 -10.99 -17.71 2.42
C PRO A 614 -11.07 -16.25 2.84
N THR A 615 -9.92 -15.62 3.12
CA THR A 615 -9.78 -14.23 2.67
C THR A 615 -10.34 -14.28 1.27
N PRO A 616 -11.43 -13.54 0.97
CA PRO A 616 -12.10 -13.68 -0.31
C PRO A 616 -11.01 -13.68 -1.38
N THR A 617 -11.16 -14.46 -2.45
CA THR A 617 -10.20 -14.45 -3.58
C THR A 617 -10.94 -13.82 -4.74
N LEU A 618 -10.39 -12.76 -5.35
CA LEU A 618 -11.15 -11.95 -6.30
C LEU A 618 -11.26 -12.85 -7.53
N PRO A 619 -12.48 -13.17 -8.00
CA PRO A 619 -12.55 -13.98 -9.19
C PRO A 619 -11.92 -13.20 -10.33
N PRO A 620 -11.04 -13.82 -11.14
CA PRO A 620 -10.64 -13.24 -12.41
C PRO A 620 -11.88 -13.23 -13.30
N GLY A 621 -12.60 -12.11 -13.27
CA GLY A 621 -13.86 -11.92 -13.96
C GLY A 621 -13.81 -10.60 -14.68
N LYS A 622 -14.18 -10.60 -15.97
CA LYS A 622 -14.48 -9.36 -16.69
C LYS A 622 -15.56 -8.61 -15.90
N ALA A 623 -15.35 -7.31 -15.66
CA ALA A 623 -16.35 -6.49 -14.98
C ALA A 623 -17.71 -6.62 -15.66
N CYS A 624 -18.77 -6.69 -14.85
CA CYS A 624 -20.15 -6.71 -15.32
C CYS A 624 -20.43 -5.49 -16.22
N VAL A 625 -19.99 -4.31 -15.77
CA VAL A 625 -20.00 -3.07 -16.53
C VAL A 625 -18.56 -2.64 -16.76
N ASP A 626 -18.15 -2.63 -18.03
CA ASP A 626 -16.88 -2.08 -18.49
C ASP A 626 -17.09 -0.69 -19.11
N GLN A 627 -15.98 -0.02 -19.42
CA GLN A 627 -15.97 1.31 -20.06
C GLN A 627 -16.81 1.38 -21.34
N SER A 628 -16.88 0.28 -22.12
CA SER A 628 -17.69 0.24 -23.35
C SER A 628 -19.20 0.21 -23.07
N ALA A 629 -19.63 -0.44 -22.00
CA ALA A 629 -21.01 -0.44 -21.55
C ALA A 629 -21.45 0.96 -21.09
N VAL A 630 -20.54 1.69 -20.44
CA VAL A 630 -20.73 3.08 -20.02
C VAL A 630 -20.87 4.02 -21.22
N GLU A 631 -19.96 3.93 -22.19
CA GLU A 631 -20.04 4.71 -23.45
C GLU A 631 -21.35 4.39 -24.21
N SER A 632 -21.74 3.13 -24.26
CA SER A 632 -23.00 2.71 -24.88
C SER A 632 -24.21 3.31 -24.16
N ALA A 633 -24.23 3.30 -22.82
CA ALA A 633 -25.31 3.89 -22.03
C ALA A 633 -25.41 5.40 -22.24
N LEU A 634 -24.27 6.11 -22.27
CA LEU A 634 -24.17 7.55 -22.53
C LEU A 634 -24.65 7.94 -23.94
N ASN A 635 -24.37 7.10 -24.94
CA ASN A 635 -24.74 7.33 -26.34
C ASN A 635 -26.13 6.80 -26.70
N SER A 636 -26.74 5.97 -25.85
CA SER A 636 -28.11 5.49 -26.04
C SER A 636 -29.09 6.65 -25.83
N SER A 637 -29.90 6.93 -26.84
CA SER A 637 -30.83 8.06 -26.82
C SER A 637 -32.12 7.75 -26.03
N GLN A 638 -31.99 7.35 -24.76
CA GLN A 638 -33.03 6.84 -23.83
C GLN A 638 -33.26 5.32 -23.92
N GLU A 639 -32.52 4.54 -23.12
CA GLU A 639 -33.14 3.35 -22.53
C GLU A 639 -34.26 3.80 -21.59
N SER A 640 -35.48 3.31 -21.84
CA SER A 640 -36.62 3.59 -20.97
C SER A 640 -36.47 2.82 -19.66
N ILE A 641 -36.77 3.47 -18.53
CA ILE A 641 -36.87 2.82 -17.23
C ILE A 641 -37.76 1.56 -17.36
N PRO A 642 -37.30 0.37 -16.92
CA PRO A 642 -38.05 -0.86 -17.06
C PRO A 642 -39.44 -0.77 -16.45
N GLY A 643 -40.44 -1.32 -17.15
CA GLY A 643 -41.82 -1.28 -16.70
C GLY A 643 -41.99 -1.97 -15.34
N GLY A 644 -42.49 -1.23 -14.36
CA GLY A 644 -42.66 -1.71 -12.97
C GLY A 644 -41.58 -1.26 -12.00
N LEU A 645 -40.47 -0.69 -12.47
CA LEU A 645 -39.47 -0.03 -11.64
C LEU A 645 -39.93 1.40 -11.33
N GLY A 646 -40.05 1.74 -10.05
CA GLY A 646 -40.53 3.04 -9.58
C GLY A 646 -39.91 3.43 -8.24
N GLY A 647 -40.48 4.47 -7.63
CA GLY A 647 -40.06 4.95 -6.31
C GLY A 647 -39.64 6.41 -6.30
N LYS A 648 -39.46 6.94 -5.08
CA LYS A 648 -38.97 8.29 -4.82
C LYS A 648 -37.47 8.26 -4.51
N LEU A 649 -36.74 9.15 -5.16
CA LEU A 649 -35.32 9.38 -4.97
C LEU A 649 -35.12 10.66 -4.17
N ALA A 650 -34.15 10.65 -3.26
CA ALA A 650 -33.56 11.87 -2.71
C ALA A 650 -32.09 11.94 -3.09
N PHE A 651 -31.70 13.09 -3.61
CA PHE A 651 -30.35 13.35 -4.08
C PHE A 651 -29.99 14.81 -3.87
N TRP A 652 -28.69 15.12 -3.90
CA TRP A 652 -28.20 16.48 -3.77
C TRP A 652 -27.18 16.82 -4.84
N GLN A 653 -27.11 18.08 -5.25
CA GLN A 653 -26.24 18.55 -6.34
C GLN A 653 -25.39 19.74 -5.89
N GLY A 654 -24.11 19.76 -6.25
CA GLY A 654 -23.19 20.88 -6.00
C GLY A 654 -21.80 20.39 -5.61
N ASP A 655 -20.76 21.20 -5.89
CA ASP A 655 -19.36 20.83 -5.63
C ASP A 655 -18.89 21.26 -4.21
N GLY A 656 -19.83 21.66 -3.34
CA GLY A 656 -19.53 22.16 -2.00
C GLY A 656 -20.76 22.54 -1.18
N GLU A 657 -20.52 23.03 0.03
CA GLU A 657 -21.54 23.43 0.98
C GLU A 657 -22.05 24.86 0.72
N PRO A 658 -23.37 25.10 0.64
CA PRO A 658 -24.45 24.12 0.69
C PRO A 658 -24.77 23.55 -0.70
N GLY A 659 -24.93 22.22 -0.79
CA GLY A 659 -25.52 21.57 -1.97
C GLY A 659 -27.02 21.85 -2.08
N GLU A 660 -27.62 21.62 -3.25
CA GLU A 660 -29.06 21.70 -3.46
C GLU A 660 -29.70 20.32 -3.38
N MET A 661 -30.57 20.11 -2.40
CA MET A 661 -31.28 18.83 -2.21
C MET A 661 -32.59 18.80 -2.99
N THR A 662 -32.86 17.66 -3.62
CA THR A 662 -34.06 17.41 -4.40
C THR A 662 -34.65 16.04 -4.06
N VAL A 663 -35.98 15.96 -4.00
CA VAL A 663 -36.75 14.72 -4.01
C VAL A 663 -37.52 14.64 -5.33
N SER A 664 -37.51 13.51 -6.01
CA SER A 664 -38.34 13.29 -7.21
C SER A 664 -38.74 11.83 -7.35
N SER A 665 -39.73 11.56 -8.19
CA SER A 665 -39.96 10.21 -8.72
C SER A 665 -38.79 9.79 -9.62
N LEU A 666 -38.61 8.47 -9.80
CA LEU A 666 -37.56 7.88 -10.65
C LEU A 666 -37.60 8.38 -12.10
N ASP A 667 -38.79 8.66 -12.64
CA ASP A 667 -39.00 9.20 -13.98
C ASP A 667 -38.78 10.72 -14.08
N GLY A 668 -38.36 11.37 -12.98
CA GLY A 668 -38.16 12.81 -12.87
C GLY A 668 -39.44 13.60 -12.58
N SER A 669 -40.61 12.95 -12.49
CA SER A 669 -41.86 13.60 -12.07
C SER A 669 -41.88 13.88 -10.57
N GLU A 670 -42.92 14.58 -10.09
CA GLU A 670 -43.10 14.93 -8.66
C GLU A 670 -41.87 15.59 -7.99
N ARG A 671 -41.11 16.38 -8.75
CA ARG A 671 -39.88 17.03 -8.27
C ARG A 671 -40.17 18.11 -7.22
N ILE A 672 -39.52 17.99 -6.06
CA ILE A 672 -39.56 18.93 -4.93
C ILE A 672 -38.11 19.34 -4.62
N VAL A 673 -37.79 20.62 -4.79
CA VAL A 673 -36.50 21.19 -4.38
C VAL A 673 -36.61 21.60 -2.91
N LEU A 674 -35.77 21.00 -2.06
CA LEU A 674 -35.79 21.23 -0.61
C LEU A 674 -34.96 22.45 -0.22
N GLY A 675 -33.97 22.83 -1.03
CA GLY A 675 -33.08 23.97 -0.77
C GLY A 675 -31.69 23.53 -0.31
N PRO A 676 -30.92 24.42 0.35
CA PRO A 676 -29.53 24.17 0.72
C PRO A 676 -29.39 23.08 1.79
N GLY A 677 -28.53 22.11 1.56
CA GLY A 677 -28.20 21.02 2.49
C GLY A 677 -27.57 19.83 1.77
N LEU A 678 -27.24 18.79 2.52
CA LEU A 678 -26.50 17.62 2.01
C LEU A 678 -27.05 16.31 2.58
N PHE A 679 -26.83 15.22 1.84
CA PHE A 679 -27.18 13.84 2.23
C PHE A 679 -28.65 13.61 2.63
N PRO A 680 -29.64 13.98 1.79
CA PRO A 680 -31.05 13.79 2.12
C PRO A 680 -31.47 12.31 2.06
N SER A 681 -32.11 11.81 3.11
CA SER A 681 -32.69 10.47 3.18
C SER A 681 -34.19 10.52 3.46
N ILE A 682 -34.99 9.79 2.68
CA ILE A 682 -36.46 9.79 2.76
C ILE A 682 -36.90 8.74 3.78
N SER A 683 -37.88 9.06 4.63
CA SER A 683 -38.48 8.08 5.52
C SER A 683 -39.16 6.95 4.72
N PRO A 684 -39.22 5.71 5.24
CA PRO A 684 -39.83 4.58 4.52
C PRO A 684 -41.29 4.80 4.09
N ASP A 685 -42.02 5.67 4.80
CA ASP A 685 -43.39 6.04 4.46
C ASP A 685 -43.51 7.17 3.41
N GLY A 686 -42.37 7.71 2.95
CA GLY A 686 -42.28 8.76 1.94
C GLY A 686 -42.72 10.14 2.40
N ARG A 687 -42.94 10.37 3.70
CA ARG A 687 -43.52 11.63 4.22
C ARG A 687 -42.50 12.65 4.68
N THR A 688 -41.35 12.21 5.16
CA THR A 688 -40.33 13.06 5.75
C THR A 688 -38.97 12.83 5.11
N VAL A 689 -38.10 13.83 5.19
CA VAL A 689 -36.71 13.74 4.79
C VAL A 689 -35.83 14.12 5.97
N VAL A 690 -34.80 13.34 6.24
CA VAL A 690 -33.70 13.72 7.12
C VAL A 690 -32.52 14.18 6.27
N TYR A 691 -31.79 15.20 6.70
CA TYR A 691 -30.64 15.74 5.97
C TYR A 691 -29.71 16.54 6.88
N ARG A 692 -28.51 16.84 6.38
CA ARG A 692 -27.59 17.79 7.01
C ARG A 692 -27.89 19.21 6.50
N GLY A 693 -28.22 20.11 7.41
CA GLY A 693 -28.49 21.52 7.12
C GLY A 693 -27.20 22.33 6.91
N SER A 694 -27.35 23.57 6.45
CA SER A 694 -26.22 24.51 6.26
C SER A 694 -25.57 24.97 7.58
N ASP A 695 -26.21 24.71 8.71
CA ASP A 695 -25.66 24.89 10.05
C ASP A 695 -24.90 23.64 10.54
N ASN A 696 -24.68 22.67 9.63
CA ASN A 696 -24.15 21.33 9.86
C ASN A 696 -25.00 20.44 10.79
N GLY A 697 -26.14 20.93 11.29
CA GLY A 697 -27.06 20.19 12.13
C GLY A 697 -27.82 19.13 11.35
N LEU A 698 -28.45 18.21 12.09
CA LEU A 698 -29.34 17.21 11.52
C LEU A 698 -30.77 17.77 11.51
N HIS A 699 -31.40 17.78 10.34
CA HIS A 699 -32.74 18.32 10.14
C HIS A 699 -33.71 17.22 9.72
N ILE A 700 -34.94 17.28 10.22
CA ILE A 700 -36.05 16.40 9.83
C ILE A 700 -37.18 17.28 9.28
N ARG A 701 -37.48 17.13 7.99
CA ARG A 701 -38.48 17.92 7.28
C ARG A 701 -39.68 17.12 6.84
N ASP A 702 -40.86 17.63 7.10
CA ASP A 702 -42.11 17.12 6.54
C ASP A 702 -42.29 17.62 5.09
N LEU A 703 -42.44 16.68 4.14
CA LEU A 703 -42.49 17.00 2.71
C LEU A 703 -43.81 17.68 2.29
N ALA A 704 -44.89 17.50 3.05
CA ALA A 704 -46.21 18.05 2.73
C ALA A 704 -46.40 19.49 3.22
N SER A 705 -46.01 19.76 4.46
CA SER A 705 -46.14 21.07 5.11
C SER A 705 -44.88 21.93 4.98
N GLY A 706 -43.73 21.31 4.71
CA GLY A 706 -42.43 21.96 4.71
C GLY A 706 -41.90 22.30 6.11
N ALA A 707 -42.58 21.88 7.18
CA ALA A 707 -42.13 22.07 8.55
C ALA A 707 -40.80 21.35 8.78
N ASP A 708 -39.85 22.03 9.42
CA ASP A 708 -38.46 21.58 9.53
C ASP A 708 -38.04 21.62 11.01
N LEU A 709 -37.59 20.47 11.51
CA LEU A 709 -37.12 20.28 12.88
C LEU A 709 -35.60 20.13 12.87
N VAL A 710 -34.90 21.03 13.56
CA VAL A 710 -33.48 20.83 13.88
C VAL A 710 -33.38 19.89 15.08
N VAL A 711 -32.69 18.76 14.92
CA VAL A 711 -32.49 17.77 15.98
C VAL A 711 -31.64 18.42 17.09
N PRO A 712 -32.15 18.52 18.33
CA PRO A 712 -31.44 19.18 19.41
C PRO A 712 -30.04 18.59 19.67
N GLY A 713 -29.04 19.45 19.82
CA GLY A 713 -27.66 19.05 20.15
C GLY A 713 -26.79 18.61 18.96
N THR A 714 -27.30 18.69 17.73
CA THR A 714 -26.56 18.34 16.50
C THR A 714 -25.91 19.55 15.83
N ALA A 715 -26.57 20.72 15.84
CA ALA A 715 -26.03 21.95 15.28
C ALA A 715 -24.94 22.56 16.19
N ALA A 716 -23.67 22.44 15.77
CA ALA A 716 -22.52 23.00 16.47
C ALA A 716 -21.39 23.41 15.50
N PRO A 717 -20.58 24.43 15.84
CA PRO A 717 -19.44 24.81 15.02
C PRO A 717 -18.44 23.66 14.87
N LYS A 718 -17.93 23.44 13.66
CA LYS A 718 -16.96 22.37 13.31
C LYS A 718 -17.44 20.94 13.60
N VAL A 719 -18.75 20.75 13.77
CA VAL A 719 -19.34 19.42 13.91
C VAL A 719 -20.17 19.15 12.66
N TYR A 720 -19.92 18.04 11.97
CA TYR A 720 -20.61 17.67 10.74
C TYR A 720 -21.37 16.36 10.93
N ASN A 721 -22.69 16.41 10.75
CA ASN A 721 -23.57 15.24 10.91
C ASN A 721 -23.91 14.65 9.52
N ASN A 722 -23.02 13.81 9.00
CA ASN A 722 -23.05 13.35 7.61
C ASN A 722 -23.79 12.02 7.43
N ASN A 723 -24.23 11.78 6.20
CA ASN A 723 -24.88 10.54 5.76
C ASN A 723 -26.02 10.06 6.68
N PRO A 724 -26.99 10.93 7.07
CA PRO A 724 -28.10 10.47 7.88
C PRO A 724 -29.01 9.53 7.09
N ALA A 725 -29.41 8.43 7.71
CA ALA A 725 -30.33 7.48 7.10
C ALA A 725 -31.38 6.99 8.09
N TRP A 726 -32.62 6.91 7.60
CA TRP A 726 -33.73 6.27 8.30
C TRP A 726 -33.54 4.76 8.40
N SER A 727 -33.92 4.19 9.55
CA SER A 727 -34.10 2.75 9.66
C SER A 727 -35.22 2.28 8.72
N PRO A 728 -35.16 1.02 8.21
CA PRO A 728 -36.21 0.49 7.34
C PRO A 728 -37.62 0.48 7.97
N ASP A 729 -37.71 0.42 9.30
CA ASP A 729 -38.96 0.55 10.06
C ASP A 729 -39.38 2.00 10.36
N GLY A 730 -38.55 2.99 10.02
CA GLY A 730 -38.81 4.43 10.15
C GLY A 730 -38.76 4.97 11.58
N ARG A 731 -38.24 4.21 12.55
CA ARG A 731 -38.26 4.58 13.97
C ARG A 731 -36.99 5.30 14.42
N LEU A 732 -35.89 5.08 13.72
CA LEU A 732 -34.56 5.53 14.11
C LEU A 732 -33.87 6.22 12.92
N ILE A 733 -32.90 7.07 13.25
CA ILE A 733 -32.01 7.72 12.30
C ILE A 733 -30.58 7.52 12.80
N VAL A 734 -29.70 7.05 11.92
CA VAL A 734 -28.25 6.92 12.19
C VAL A 734 -27.48 7.85 11.27
N PHE A 735 -26.38 8.40 11.77
CA PHE A 735 -25.49 9.28 11.02
C PHE A 735 -24.06 9.25 11.57
N SER A 736 -23.10 9.63 10.73
CA SER A 736 -21.71 9.86 11.16
C SER A 736 -21.58 11.28 11.70
N ARG A 737 -21.01 11.43 12.89
CA ARG A 737 -20.72 12.73 13.50
C ARG A 737 -19.22 12.97 13.51
N PHE A 738 -18.78 13.88 12.66
CA PHE A 738 -17.39 14.32 12.57
C PHE A 738 -17.19 15.53 13.48
N ALA A 739 -16.17 15.49 14.34
CA ALA A 739 -15.76 16.60 15.18
C ALA A 739 -14.23 16.65 15.25
N ASP A 740 -13.64 17.79 14.92
CA ASP A 740 -12.19 17.97 14.77
C ASP A 740 -11.58 16.96 13.77
N ASP A 741 -10.89 15.90 14.21
CA ASP A 741 -10.27 14.87 13.35
C ASP A 741 -10.80 13.46 13.61
N ASP A 742 -11.82 13.34 14.44
CA ASP A 742 -12.43 12.08 14.85
C ASP A 742 -13.87 12.00 14.32
N SER A 743 -14.37 10.78 14.15
CA SER A 743 -15.73 10.55 13.71
C SER A 743 -16.36 9.35 14.40
N ASP A 744 -17.49 9.61 15.04
CA ASP A 744 -18.28 8.64 15.78
C ASP A 744 -19.61 8.38 15.06
N ILE A 745 -20.30 7.30 15.43
CA ILE A 745 -21.64 6.99 14.89
C ILE A 745 -22.70 7.27 15.92
N TYR A 746 -23.68 8.08 15.55
CA TYR A 746 -24.76 8.51 16.41
C TYR A 746 -26.11 7.97 15.94
N LEU A 747 -26.99 7.77 16.92
CA LEU A 747 -28.36 7.35 16.77
C LEU A 747 -29.28 8.41 17.37
N VAL A 748 -30.41 8.65 16.73
CA VAL A 748 -31.51 9.48 17.25
C VAL A 748 -32.86 8.86 16.87
N ASN A 749 -33.89 9.10 17.68
CA ASN A 749 -35.25 8.71 17.33
C ASN A 749 -35.80 9.52 16.15
N ALA A 750 -36.80 8.96 15.47
CA ALA A 750 -37.55 9.62 14.38
C ALA A 750 -38.11 11.01 14.73
N ASP A 751 -38.36 11.29 16.01
CA ASP A 751 -38.86 12.58 16.50
C ASP A 751 -37.73 13.55 16.92
N GLY A 752 -36.47 13.18 16.72
CA GLY A 752 -35.29 13.95 17.11
C GLY A 752 -34.88 13.80 18.57
N SER A 753 -35.51 12.92 19.35
CA SER A 753 -35.14 12.65 20.75
C SER A 753 -34.10 11.55 20.92
N ASP A 754 -33.53 11.43 22.12
CA ASP A 754 -32.58 10.36 22.51
C ASP A 754 -31.30 10.31 21.64
N LEU A 755 -30.75 11.48 21.32
CA LEU A 755 -29.45 11.57 20.64
C LEU A 755 -28.35 10.93 21.48
N ARG A 756 -27.70 9.90 20.97
CA ARG A 756 -26.59 9.21 21.64
C ARG A 756 -25.58 8.61 20.67
N ALA A 757 -24.32 8.52 21.08
CA ALA A 757 -23.31 7.76 20.36
C ALA A 757 -23.58 6.25 20.54
N ILE A 758 -23.36 5.47 19.48
CA ILE A 758 -23.52 4.01 19.47
C ILE A 758 -22.24 3.28 19.02
N VAL A 759 -21.34 3.97 18.34
CA VAL A 759 -19.96 3.53 18.09
C VAL A 759 -19.04 4.71 18.41
N THR A 760 -17.99 4.43 19.17
CA THR A 760 -16.95 5.39 19.56
C THR A 760 -15.61 4.68 19.63
N GLY A 761 -14.51 5.37 19.32
CA GLY A 761 -13.17 4.78 19.31
C GLY A 761 -12.11 5.77 18.85
N PRO A 762 -10.82 5.39 18.92
CA PRO A 762 -9.72 6.26 18.47
C PRO A 762 -9.56 6.31 16.93
N GLU A 763 -10.15 5.37 16.21
CA GLU A 763 -10.13 5.27 14.74
C GLU A 763 -11.28 6.07 14.13
N GLN A 764 -11.16 6.60 12.91
CA GLN A 764 -12.30 7.30 12.29
C GLN A 764 -13.39 6.29 11.90
N GLN A 765 -14.62 6.48 12.42
CA GLN A 765 -15.75 5.60 12.10
C GLN A 765 -16.74 6.27 11.14
N SER A 766 -17.20 5.52 10.14
CA SER A 766 -18.16 6.00 9.14
C SER A 766 -19.34 5.06 9.02
N PHE A 767 -20.55 5.57 9.22
CA PHE A 767 -21.78 4.86 8.92
C PHE A 767 -21.94 4.63 7.42
N LEU A 768 -22.30 3.40 7.04
CA LEU A 768 -22.41 2.97 5.65
C LEU A 768 -23.84 2.57 5.26
N GLY A 769 -24.63 2.02 6.19
CA GLY A 769 -26.02 1.68 5.89
C GLY A 769 -26.74 0.89 6.99
N TRP A 770 -28.06 0.77 6.83
CA TRP A 770 -28.89 -0.08 7.67
C TRP A 770 -28.96 -1.50 7.14
N ALA A 771 -28.98 -2.48 8.04
CA ALA A 771 -29.45 -3.81 7.69
C ALA A 771 -30.99 -3.82 7.61
N PRO A 772 -31.57 -4.74 6.81
CA PRO A 772 -33.03 -4.84 6.64
C PRO A 772 -33.83 -5.09 7.92
N ASP A 773 -33.19 -5.68 8.92
CA ASP A 773 -33.81 -6.03 10.20
C ASP A 773 -34.17 -4.81 11.06
N SER A 774 -33.73 -3.60 10.68
CA SER A 774 -33.86 -2.36 11.48
C SER A 774 -33.26 -2.45 12.88
N GLN A 775 -32.40 -3.44 13.12
CA GLN A 775 -31.73 -3.70 14.38
C GLN A 775 -30.22 -3.77 14.22
N SER A 776 -29.71 -3.79 12.99
CA SER A 776 -28.28 -3.79 12.72
C SER A 776 -27.89 -2.67 11.75
N ILE A 777 -26.67 -2.18 11.89
CA ILE A 777 -26.07 -1.20 10.96
C ILE A 777 -24.72 -1.70 10.46
N SER A 778 -24.34 -1.31 9.25
CA SER A 778 -22.98 -1.43 8.76
C SER A 778 -22.20 -0.13 8.94
N TYR A 779 -20.93 -0.27 9.31
CA TYR A 779 -20.01 0.85 9.42
C TYR A 779 -18.60 0.44 9.00
N SER A 780 -17.73 1.41 8.75
CA SER A 780 -16.30 1.19 8.63
C SER A 780 -15.53 1.89 9.72
N THR A 781 -14.37 1.34 10.06
CA THR A 781 -13.27 2.08 10.70
C THR A 781 -12.17 2.33 9.69
N TYR A 782 -11.37 3.37 9.90
CA TYR A 782 -10.24 3.72 9.06
C TYR A 782 -8.97 3.79 9.91
N GLU A 783 -8.02 2.90 9.60
CA GLU A 783 -6.72 2.75 10.27
C GLU A 783 -5.68 2.37 9.20
N ASP A 784 -4.47 2.97 9.27
CA ASP A 784 -3.33 2.66 8.39
C ASP A 784 -3.66 2.64 6.88
N GLU A 785 -4.38 3.67 6.41
CA GLU A 785 -4.87 3.80 5.03
C GLU A 785 -5.88 2.73 4.58
N THR A 786 -6.41 1.92 5.49
CA THR A 786 -7.34 0.84 5.18
C THR A 786 -8.66 0.99 5.90
N HIS A 787 -9.74 0.70 5.18
CA HIS A 787 -11.07 0.57 5.75
C HIS A 787 -11.33 -0.89 6.13
N ARG A 788 -11.76 -1.07 7.38
CA ARG A 788 -12.33 -2.32 7.88
C ARG A 788 -13.82 -2.14 8.04
N PHE A 789 -14.60 -3.18 7.75
CA PHE A 789 -16.06 -3.09 7.74
C PHE A 789 -16.67 -3.94 8.83
N PHE A 790 -17.73 -3.44 9.45
CA PHE A 790 -18.36 -4.06 10.61
C PHE A 790 -19.87 -4.03 10.49
N ILE A 791 -20.54 -4.98 11.14
CA ILE A 791 -21.97 -4.97 11.43
C ILE A 791 -22.16 -4.85 12.94
N LEU A 792 -22.82 -3.78 13.37
CA LEU A 792 -23.23 -3.56 14.76
C LEU A 792 -24.67 -4.03 14.98
N SER A 793 -24.91 -4.80 16.03
CA SER A 793 -26.24 -5.08 16.57
C SER A 793 -26.64 -3.98 17.56
N LEU A 794 -27.73 -3.25 17.27
CA LEU A 794 -28.27 -2.22 18.16
C LEU A 794 -28.92 -2.79 19.43
N GLN A 795 -29.26 -4.09 19.42
CA GLN A 795 -29.88 -4.75 20.57
C GLN A 795 -28.84 -5.14 21.63
N THR A 796 -27.68 -5.65 21.19
CA THR A 796 -26.61 -6.13 22.10
C THR A 796 -25.50 -5.09 22.26
N GLY A 797 -25.32 -4.18 21.30
CA GLY A 797 -24.19 -3.26 21.24
C GLY A 797 -22.92 -3.90 20.69
N GLU A 798 -22.99 -5.14 20.20
CA GLU A 798 -21.84 -5.89 19.71
C GLU A 798 -21.60 -5.65 18.23
N SER A 799 -20.33 -5.47 17.87
CA SER A 799 -19.86 -5.37 16.49
C SER A 799 -19.18 -6.66 16.05
N ARG A 800 -19.50 -7.13 14.85
CA ARG A 800 -18.74 -8.16 14.15
C ARG A 800 -18.07 -7.59 12.92
N GLU A 801 -16.83 -7.96 12.68
CA GLU A 801 -16.15 -7.61 11.43
C GLU A 801 -16.76 -8.40 10.26
N ILE A 802 -16.83 -7.76 9.10
CA ILE A 802 -17.11 -8.40 7.82
C ILE A 802 -15.75 -8.65 7.19
N GLU A 803 -15.40 -9.92 7.01
CA GLU A 803 -14.15 -10.32 6.35
C GLU A 803 -14.22 -9.94 4.86
N THR A 804 -13.77 -8.73 4.55
CA THR A 804 -13.64 -8.21 3.19
C THR A 804 -12.17 -8.07 2.83
N TRP A 805 -11.91 -7.67 1.60
CA TRP A 805 -10.59 -7.23 1.19
C TRP A 805 -10.17 -5.98 1.95
N PRO A 806 -8.86 -5.81 2.24
CA PRO A 806 -8.31 -4.52 2.63
C PRO A 806 -8.72 -3.50 1.57
N SER A 807 -9.42 -2.46 1.98
CA SER A 807 -9.96 -1.48 1.04
C SER A 807 -9.45 -0.10 1.37
N LYS A 808 -8.85 0.58 0.39
CA LYS A 808 -8.60 2.03 0.47
C LYS A 808 -9.88 2.85 0.22
N VAL A 809 -11.04 2.19 0.03
CA VAL A 809 -12.32 2.82 -0.32
C VAL A 809 -13.39 2.46 0.71
N GLY A 810 -13.86 3.45 1.47
CA GLY A 810 -14.86 3.27 2.53
C GLY A 810 -16.31 3.22 2.05
N THR A 811 -16.65 2.31 1.12
CA THR A 811 -18.04 2.15 0.63
C THR A 811 -18.53 0.71 0.76
N LEU A 812 -19.73 0.54 1.33
CA LEU A 812 -20.42 -0.73 1.48
C LEU A 812 -21.93 -0.52 1.58
N SER A 813 -22.73 -1.38 0.95
CA SER A 813 -24.19 -1.31 1.00
C SER A 813 -24.82 -2.71 0.95
N ILE A 814 -25.69 -3.00 1.92
CA ILE A 814 -26.44 -4.28 2.02
C ILE A 814 -27.77 -4.13 1.29
N SER A 815 -28.18 -5.14 0.53
CA SER A 815 -29.46 -5.13 -0.16
C SER A 815 -30.64 -5.13 0.83
N PRO A 816 -31.78 -4.50 0.52
CA PRO A 816 -32.95 -4.47 1.39
C PRO A 816 -33.54 -5.84 1.76
N ASP A 817 -33.26 -6.89 1.00
CA ASP A 817 -33.60 -8.27 1.35
C ASP A 817 -32.54 -8.99 2.20
N GLY A 818 -31.39 -8.35 2.42
CA GLY A 818 -30.29 -8.80 3.27
C GLY A 818 -29.45 -9.90 2.66
N LYS A 819 -29.66 -10.24 1.39
CA LYS A 819 -29.00 -11.37 0.73
C LYS A 819 -27.74 -11.00 -0.01
N ARG A 820 -27.57 -9.73 -0.37
CA ARG A 820 -26.45 -9.26 -1.18
C ARG A 820 -25.76 -8.09 -0.53
N LEU A 821 -24.46 -8.03 -0.77
CA LEU A 821 -23.57 -6.99 -0.29
C LEU A 821 -22.82 -6.42 -1.48
N VAL A 822 -22.74 -5.09 -1.57
CA VAL A 822 -21.87 -4.40 -2.53
C VAL A 822 -20.85 -3.59 -1.76
N TYR A 823 -19.60 -3.63 -2.18
CA TYR A 823 -18.51 -2.90 -1.54
C TYR A 823 -17.46 -2.46 -2.56
N GLY A 824 -16.72 -1.41 -2.24
CA GLY A 824 -15.62 -0.91 -3.07
C GLY A 824 -14.25 -1.36 -2.55
N THR A 825 -13.31 -1.53 -3.47
CA THR A 825 -11.89 -1.83 -3.22
C THR A 825 -11.02 -0.99 -4.15
N ASP A 826 -9.71 -0.98 -3.96
CA ASP A 826 -8.77 -0.41 -4.94
C ASP A 826 -8.92 -0.99 -6.36
N GLN A 827 -9.45 -2.21 -6.49
CA GLN A 827 -9.64 -2.89 -7.78
C GLN A 827 -11.00 -2.69 -8.45
N GLY A 828 -11.96 -2.05 -7.77
CA GLY A 828 -13.32 -1.90 -8.30
C GLY A 828 -14.43 -2.10 -7.27
N MET A 829 -15.67 -2.07 -7.76
CA MET A 829 -16.88 -2.36 -6.99
C MET A 829 -17.26 -3.83 -7.16
N PHE A 830 -17.44 -4.53 -6.05
CA PHE A 830 -17.78 -5.94 -6.00
C PHE A 830 -19.18 -6.14 -5.44
N ILE A 831 -19.86 -7.18 -5.91
CA ILE A 831 -21.08 -7.71 -5.31
C ILE A 831 -20.85 -9.12 -4.82
N THR A 832 -21.41 -9.50 -3.68
CA THR A 832 -21.35 -10.86 -3.15
C THR A 832 -22.66 -11.25 -2.47
N ASP A 833 -22.89 -12.56 -2.32
CA ASP A 833 -23.96 -13.09 -1.49
C ASP A 833 -23.51 -13.05 -0.02
N THR A 834 -24.41 -12.65 0.88
CA THR A 834 -24.13 -12.52 2.32
C THR A 834 -23.88 -13.84 3.04
N VAL A 835 -24.25 -14.97 2.44
CA VAL A 835 -24.08 -16.32 2.99
C VAL A 835 -22.91 -17.03 2.34
N ASP A 836 -22.86 -17.06 1.01
CA ASP A 836 -21.88 -17.86 0.26
C ASP A 836 -20.58 -17.09 -0.03
N PHE A 837 -20.58 -15.77 0.20
CA PHE A 837 -19.45 -14.84 0.05
C PHE A 837 -18.56 -15.08 -1.18
N ALA A 838 -19.19 -15.25 -2.35
CA ALA A 838 -18.52 -15.35 -3.65
C ALA A 838 -18.56 -13.99 -4.38
N PRO A 839 -17.59 -13.10 -4.16
CA PRO A 839 -17.61 -11.76 -4.75
C PRO A 839 -17.50 -11.82 -6.26
N ARG A 840 -18.10 -10.87 -6.97
CA ARG A 840 -18.01 -10.70 -8.41
C ARG A 840 -17.79 -9.22 -8.74
N LEU A 841 -16.86 -8.94 -9.63
CA LEU A 841 -16.58 -7.59 -10.10
C LEU A 841 -17.79 -7.02 -10.85
N LEU A 842 -18.39 -5.97 -10.31
CA LEU A 842 -19.47 -5.22 -10.95
C LEU A 842 -18.94 -4.10 -11.83
N PHE A 843 -17.94 -3.36 -11.34
CA PHE A 843 -17.43 -2.16 -11.98
C PHE A 843 -15.93 -2.04 -11.70
N ASP A 844 -15.10 -1.88 -12.73
CA ASP A 844 -13.63 -1.89 -12.62
C ASP A 844 -13.01 -0.51 -12.36
N ASN A 845 -13.71 0.59 -12.61
CA ASN A 845 -13.17 1.95 -12.47
C ASN A 845 -13.92 2.82 -11.44
N LEU A 846 -13.46 2.83 -10.19
CA LEU A 846 -14.13 3.60 -9.13
C LEU A 846 -14.03 5.12 -9.26
N LEU A 847 -13.09 5.66 -10.06
CA LEU A 847 -12.92 7.11 -10.24
C LEU A 847 -14.14 7.77 -10.91
N GLN A 848 -15.00 6.97 -11.54
CA GLN A 848 -16.22 7.43 -12.21
C GLN A 848 -17.47 7.30 -11.34
N LEU A 849 -17.37 6.81 -10.11
CA LEU A 849 -18.52 6.59 -9.23
C LEU A 849 -18.59 7.67 -8.13
N GLY A 850 -19.80 8.20 -7.94
CA GLY A 850 -20.18 9.04 -6.81
C GLY A 850 -20.89 8.20 -5.75
N TYR A 851 -20.43 8.32 -4.52
CA TYR A 851 -20.99 7.65 -3.35
C TYR A 851 -22.04 8.53 -2.65
N PRO A 852 -23.02 7.95 -1.92
CA PRO A 852 -23.18 6.54 -1.55
C PRO A 852 -23.85 5.64 -2.62
N LEU A 853 -23.79 4.32 -2.39
CA LEU A 853 -24.47 3.29 -3.21
C LEU A 853 -25.84 2.94 -2.60
N VAL A 854 -26.91 3.09 -3.38
CA VAL A 854 -28.28 2.97 -2.86
C VAL A 854 -29.04 1.88 -3.61
N TRP A 855 -29.52 0.86 -2.89
CA TRP A 855 -30.34 -0.19 -3.48
C TRP A 855 -31.77 0.27 -3.76
N SER A 856 -32.37 -0.28 -4.82
CA SER A 856 -33.81 -0.21 -5.02
C SER A 856 -34.56 -1.00 -3.95
N PRO A 857 -35.82 -0.62 -3.63
CA PRO A 857 -36.61 -1.33 -2.61
C PRO A 857 -36.86 -2.82 -2.90
N ASP A 858 -36.89 -3.21 -4.18
CA ASP A 858 -37.02 -4.61 -4.61
C ASP A 858 -35.69 -5.40 -4.57
N SER A 859 -34.62 -4.75 -4.10
CA SER A 859 -33.26 -5.26 -4.05
C SER A 859 -32.65 -5.60 -5.39
N GLN A 860 -33.26 -5.29 -6.55
CA GLN A 860 -32.78 -5.73 -7.87
C GLN A 860 -31.83 -4.74 -8.56
N TRP A 861 -31.89 -3.46 -8.20
CA TRP A 861 -31.14 -2.38 -8.84
C TRP A 861 -30.29 -1.63 -7.84
N LEU A 862 -29.15 -1.11 -8.31
CA LEU A 862 -28.28 -0.20 -7.59
C LEU A 862 -28.37 1.18 -8.25
N GLY A 863 -28.79 2.18 -7.49
CA GLY A 863 -28.66 3.58 -7.83
C GLY A 863 -27.31 4.12 -7.37
N LEU A 864 -26.65 4.87 -8.22
CA LEU A 864 -25.34 5.47 -7.96
C LEU A 864 -25.18 6.82 -8.65
N GLY A 865 -24.28 7.64 -8.12
CA GLY A 865 -23.78 8.81 -8.84
C GLY A 865 -22.75 8.36 -9.87
N TYR A 866 -22.78 8.92 -11.07
CA TYR A 866 -21.85 8.64 -12.14
C TYR A 866 -21.22 9.93 -12.64
N TRP A 867 -19.90 10.04 -12.52
CA TRP A 867 -19.10 11.11 -13.10
C TRP A 867 -18.89 10.84 -14.60
N GLY A 868 -18.83 11.89 -15.42
CA GLY A 868 -18.46 11.73 -16.83
C GLY A 868 -17.12 10.99 -16.99
N ALA A 869 -16.87 10.41 -18.18
CA ALA A 869 -15.65 9.64 -18.46
C ALA A 869 -14.33 10.44 -18.22
N ASP A 870 -14.43 11.78 -18.18
CA ASP A 870 -13.36 12.74 -17.92
C ASP A 870 -13.22 13.14 -16.43
N GLY A 871 -14.01 12.54 -15.53
CA GLY A 871 -14.10 12.91 -14.13
C GLY A 871 -14.54 14.36 -13.89
N ASN A 872 -15.00 15.06 -14.94
CA ASN A 872 -15.30 16.49 -14.93
C ASN A 872 -16.63 16.74 -15.62
N GLY A 873 -17.69 16.71 -14.83
CA GLY A 873 -19.04 17.02 -15.29
C GLY A 873 -20.03 16.85 -14.16
N PRO A 874 -21.26 17.34 -14.31
CA PRO A 874 -22.27 17.15 -13.30
C PRO A 874 -22.50 15.65 -13.10
N VAL A 875 -22.41 15.18 -11.85
CA VAL A 875 -22.75 13.80 -11.49
C VAL A 875 -24.13 13.47 -12.03
N ARG A 876 -24.23 12.41 -12.82
CA ARG A 876 -25.52 11.91 -13.33
C ARG A 876 -25.95 10.75 -12.46
N LEU A 877 -27.25 10.62 -12.23
CA LEU A 877 -27.73 9.41 -11.58
C LEU A 877 -27.75 8.25 -12.58
N ALA A 878 -27.27 7.09 -12.16
CA ALA A 878 -27.32 5.88 -12.95
C ALA A 878 -27.95 4.73 -12.14
N LEU A 879 -28.60 3.82 -12.85
CA LEU A 879 -29.16 2.59 -12.33
C LEU A 879 -28.39 1.41 -12.94
N LEU A 880 -27.86 0.56 -12.08
CA LEU A 880 -27.16 -0.66 -12.44
C LEU A 880 -27.97 -1.87 -11.99
N HIS A 881 -28.31 -2.76 -12.90
CA HIS A 881 -28.83 -4.08 -12.56
C HIS A 881 -27.66 -5.07 -12.40
N PRO A 882 -27.35 -5.56 -11.18
CA PRO A 882 -26.16 -6.37 -10.95
C PRO A 882 -26.13 -7.67 -11.74
N GLU A 883 -27.26 -8.36 -11.90
CA GLU A 883 -27.31 -9.66 -12.60
C GLU A 883 -27.24 -9.55 -14.12
N THR A 884 -27.96 -8.59 -14.73
CA THR A 884 -28.03 -8.45 -16.19
C THR A 884 -26.95 -7.53 -16.74
N CYS A 885 -26.20 -6.83 -15.86
CA CYS A 885 -25.22 -5.81 -16.22
C CYS A 885 -25.80 -4.63 -17.00
N GLN A 886 -27.12 -4.43 -16.92
CA GLN A 886 -27.77 -3.29 -17.56
C GLN A 886 -27.45 -2.01 -16.79
N LEU A 887 -26.97 -0.99 -17.50
CA LEU A 887 -26.66 0.34 -16.98
C LEU A 887 -27.54 1.38 -17.66
N ILE A 888 -28.36 2.09 -16.88
CA ILE A 888 -29.27 3.13 -17.35
C ILE A 888 -28.85 4.46 -16.73
N ILE A 889 -28.51 5.45 -17.56
CA ILE A 889 -28.19 6.81 -17.10
C ILE A 889 -29.45 7.65 -17.13
N LEU A 890 -29.84 8.23 -16.00
CA LEU A 890 -31.02 9.08 -15.86
C LEU A 890 -30.70 10.50 -16.37
N PRO A 891 -31.32 10.96 -17.47
CA PRO A 891 -30.93 12.21 -18.12
C PRO A 891 -31.37 13.48 -17.37
N GLU A 892 -32.50 13.40 -16.66
CA GLU A 892 -33.13 14.55 -15.98
C GLU A 892 -32.67 14.72 -14.51
N SER A 893 -32.01 13.70 -13.94
CA SER A 893 -31.59 13.68 -12.54
C SER A 893 -30.07 13.75 -12.43
N ARG A 894 -29.59 14.73 -11.65
CA ARG A 894 -28.16 15.02 -11.46
C ARG A 894 -27.86 15.19 -9.98
N GLY A 895 -26.67 14.76 -9.56
CA GLY A 895 -26.20 14.82 -8.18
C GLY A 895 -25.83 13.46 -7.62
N PHE A 896 -25.68 13.40 -6.30
CA PHE A 896 -25.38 12.19 -5.56
C PHE A 896 -26.67 11.63 -4.97
N LEU A 897 -26.99 10.38 -5.31
CA LEU A 897 -28.14 9.68 -4.76
C LEU A 897 -27.88 9.35 -3.29
N SER A 898 -28.84 9.63 -2.41
CA SER A 898 -28.71 9.38 -0.97
C SER A 898 -29.81 8.47 -0.44
N SER A 899 -30.94 8.35 -1.13
CA SER A 899 -32.03 7.45 -0.73
C SER A 899 -32.95 7.09 -1.91
N TRP A 900 -33.48 5.87 -1.89
CA TRP A 900 -34.49 5.36 -2.83
C TRP A 900 -35.54 4.56 -2.05
N VAL A 901 -36.77 5.07 -2.00
CA VAL A 901 -37.91 4.45 -1.30
C VAL A 901 -39.06 4.15 -2.29
N PRO A 902 -40.00 3.24 -1.94
CA PRO A 902 -41.13 2.88 -2.81
C PRO A 902 -42.01 4.03 -3.31
#